data_AF-A0A9P4M0L5-F1
#
_entry.id   AF-A0A9P4M0L5-F1
#
_cell.length_a   1.000
_cell.length_b   1.000
_cell.length_c   1.000
_cell.angle_alpha   90.00
_cell.angle_beta   90.00
_cell.angle_gamma   90.00
#
_symmetry.space_group_name_H-M   'P 1'
#
loop_
_entity.id
_entity.type
_entity.pdbx_description
1 polymer ?
#
loop_
_entity_poly.entity_id
_entity_poly.type
_entity_poly.pdbx_seq_one_letter_code
_entity_poly.pdbx_strand_id
1 'polypeptide(L)'
;MKAARYATSRQKACVHCSAAKSKCDRKTGRCGSCLSDGFEALYFSDLELYCPINADDIKNRWLNSYVPIPGQKIKEYPASITAFIYRMLKSYAAVTVRGRGIPPFVHASQIATSVTPPLSTCLTLVRICENPLPGSEIVAADVLQREMNSLYEQHGAYDDMTLLATYQAYLIYSMVLFFRLSQGSNPFLRQAMMNLQHLACSSSRRGLMCIAEQQHARPKWEAWIVAEAKRRTLFTMYLFDSVLSAQDGLPTFLGAELEGLPAPGNQFLWTAPTRYKWETAYNIHVVDWAEGGLRIDELWPIPANLDDHHILERRIRVDRWLETVDEFGTMTYAVTSCTHVSGFASNIYFPALPTIAHDLNVSVELVNLTVTSYLIFQGVAPSLWGPISDVKGRRIAYCFTFLVFFSACIGLAESKNYATLIVLRCLQSTGSASTIAIGSGVIGDITTRAERGGLMGIFQAGLLAPVAIGPIIGGAIAGSLGWRSIFWFLTIYSGAFLLLLIVLLPETLRSIVANGGRVPSSPIARYPLFLYQKFTKVQWNRDADPPQPAARKYIDITGPFRILISKHAAPIIVFLAIYYAVWQMSITAMSSLFQERYGLGEIQIGLTFIANGAGSMIGTLVTGKILDIDYRRVKTKHEARSTPSDIETGNDMVHSASGEEDDFPLEKARLRLVPLFSLFQCLSIILFGWTIQYPHRVHIAVPIISTFITGWTAISTQSVIMTYLVDVFHDRSAAASASLNLARCLFAAGGTSFIMPMVNGIGVGLAFTICAIVQVVALLGVAVQWKFGGAWRRDAEKKERQKTADKEKQSH
;
A
#
# COMPACT_ATOMS: atom_id res chain seq x y z
N MET A 1 80.02 -17.11 -34.16
CA MET A 1 79.34 -16.27 -33.15
C MET A 1 78.56 -15.18 -33.89
N LYS A 2 77.23 -15.32 -34.02
CA LYS A 2 76.34 -14.32 -34.63
C LYS A 2 75.33 -13.87 -33.59
N ALA A 3 75.22 -12.55 -33.44
CA ALA A 3 74.32 -11.87 -32.53
C ALA A 3 72.85 -12.06 -32.92
N ALA A 4 71.98 -12.34 -31.94
CA ALA A 4 70.54 -12.36 -32.11
C ALA A 4 69.93 -11.14 -31.40
N ARG A 5 69.35 -10.24 -32.21
CA ARG A 5 68.39 -9.23 -31.79
C ARG A 5 67.12 -9.94 -31.29
N TYR A 6 66.58 -9.53 -30.14
CA TYR A 6 65.17 -9.15 -29.94
C TYR A 6 64.94 -8.88 -28.44
N ALA A 7 64.88 -7.60 -28.09
CA ALA A 7 64.25 -7.13 -26.88
C ALA A 7 62.97 -6.38 -27.28
N THR A 8 61.81 -6.93 -26.95
CA THR A 8 60.54 -6.20 -26.88
C THR A 8 59.81 -6.59 -25.60
N SER A 9 59.41 -5.59 -24.82
CA SER A 9 58.84 -5.69 -23.48
C SER A 9 57.57 -6.54 -23.42
N ARG A 10 57.47 -7.48 -22.46
CA ARG A 10 56.18 -8.08 -22.08
C ARG A 10 55.35 -7.05 -21.31
N GLN A 11 54.41 -6.38 -21.98
CA GLN A 11 53.37 -5.59 -21.32
C GLN A 11 52.26 -6.50 -20.78
N LYS A 12 51.69 -6.14 -19.62
CA LYS A 12 50.60 -6.89 -18.96
C LYS A 12 49.34 -6.90 -19.83
N ALA A 13 48.71 -8.07 -19.96
CA ALA A 13 47.42 -8.24 -20.64
C ALA A 13 46.34 -7.30 -20.05
N CYS A 14 45.38 -6.86 -20.87
CA CYS A 14 44.28 -6.04 -20.38
C CYS A 14 43.36 -6.84 -19.43
N VAL A 15 42.63 -6.13 -18.55
CA VAL A 15 41.73 -6.73 -17.55
C VAL A 15 40.73 -7.69 -18.17
N HIS A 16 40.25 -7.39 -19.38
CA HIS A 16 39.25 -8.19 -20.09
C HIS A 16 39.81 -9.52 -20.62
N CYS A 17 40.97 -9.50 -21.28
CA CYS A 17 41.65 -10.74 -21.70
C CYS A 17 42.13 -11.56 -20.49
N SER A 18 42.47 -10.89 -19.39
CA SER A 18 42.83 -11.55 -18.14
C SER A 18 41.63 -12.26 -17.50
N ALA A 19 40.45 -11.61 -17.47
CA ALA A 19 39.22 -12.19 -16.95
C ALA A 19 38.69 -13.34 -17.83
N ALA A 20 38.80 -13.20 -19.15
CA ALA A 20 38.38 -14.19 -20.13
C ALA A 20 39.41 -15.32 -20.40
N LYS A 21 40.60 -15.25 -19.78
CA LYS A 21 41.75 -16.15 -20.04
C LYS A 21 42.14 -16.25 -21.53
N SER A 22 41.99 -15.18 -22.30
CA SER A 22 42.30 -15.12 -23.73
C SER A 22 43.65 -14.43 -24.01
N LYS A 23 44.26 -14.71 -25.18
CA LYS A 23 45.53 -14.08 -25.59
C LYS A 23 45.32 -12.60 -25.89
N CYS A 24 46.16 -11.73 -25.32
CA CYS A 24 46.10 -10.28 -25.47
C CYS A 24 47.25 -9.78 -26.38
N ASP A 25 46.92 -9.00 -27.40
CA ASP A 25 47.83 -8.49 -28.45
C ASP A 25 48.25 -7.03 -28.24
N ARG A 26 48.11 -6.52 -27.01
CA ARG A 26 48.37 -5.13 -26.63
C ARG A 26 49.84 -4.73 -26.84
N LYS A 27 50.13 -3.79 -27.76
CA LYS A 27 51.48 -3.23 -28.02
C LYS A 27 51.71 -1.81 -27.48
N THR A 28 50.72 -0.92 -27.63
CA THR A 28 50.61 0.41 -26.97
C THR A 28 49.17 0.89 -27.18
N GLY A 29 48.29 0.76 -26.19
CA GLY A 29 46.85 1.12 -26.34
C GLY A 29 45.88 -0.05 -26.06
N ARG A 30 44.74 -0.11 -26.76
CA ARG A 30 43.74 -1.20 -26.65
C ARG A 30 44.17 -2.43 -27.47
N CYS A 31 43.71 -3.62 -27.06
CA CYS A 31 44.02 -4.88 -27.76
C CYS A 31 42.98 -5.14 -28.87
N GLY A 32 43.36 -5.85 -29.94
CA GLY A 32 42.52 -6.11 -31.11
C GLY A 32 41.24 -6.88 -30.79
N SER A 33 41.29 -7.81 -29.83
CA SER A 33 40.08 -8.51 -29.35
C SER A 33 39.08 -7.60 -28.63
N CYS A 34 39.54 -6.53 -27.98
CA CYS A 34 38.65 -5.51 -27.39
C CYS A 34 38.10 -4.53 -28.43
N LEU A 35 38.72 -4.46 -29.62
CA LEU A 35 38.25 -3.67 -30.76
C LEU A 35 37.22 -4.43 -31.60
N SER A 36 37.29 -5.76 -31.66
CA SER A 36 36.34 -6.61 -32.41
C SER A 36 35.02 -6.86 -31.69
N ASP A 37 34.97 -6.81 -30.35
CA ASP A 37 33.76 -7.04 -29.55
C ASP A 37 32.83 -5.81 -29.42
N GLY A 38 32.96 -4.80 -30.28
CA GLY A 38 31.98 -3.72 -30.40
C GLY A 38 31.83 -2.83 -29.15
N PHE A 39 32.85 -2.74 -28.30
CA PHE A 39 32.89 -1.72 -27.25
C PHE A 39 33.23 -0.36 -27.89
N GLU A 40 32.21 0.30 -28.42
CA GLU A 40 32.28 1.74 -28.65
C GLU A 40 32.68 2.41 -27.34
N ALA A 41 33.74 3.22 -27.40
CA ALA A 41 34.16 4.01 -26.24
C ALA A 41 33.03 4.99 -25.92
N LEU A 42 32.50 4.93 -24.70
CA LEU A 42 31.55 5.95 -24.23
C LEU A 42 32.31 7.23 -23.92
N TYR A 43 31.90 8.33 -24.55
CA TYR A 43 32.50 9.64 -24.37
C TYR A 43 31.53 10.52 -23.59
N PHE A 44 31.93 10.89 -22.36
CA PHE A 44 31.10 11.69 -21.46
C PHE A 44 31.40 13.19 -21.53
N SER A 45 31.97 13.66 -22.64
CA SER A 45 32.19 15.09 -22.92
C SER A 45 30.98 15.67 -23.64
N ASP A 46 30.72 16.98 -23.46
CA ASP A 46 29.66 17.72 -24.16
C ASP A 46 28.25 17.09 -24.00
N LEU A 47 27.86 16.87 -22.74
CA LEU A 47 26.55 16.32 -22.39
C LEU A 47 25.46 17.41 -22.42
N GLU A 48 24.44 17.20 -23.24
CA GLU A 48 23.28 18.10 -23.36
C GLU A 48 22.21 17.74 -22.31
N LEU A 49 22.39 18.26 -21.09
CA LEU A 49 21.47 18.06 -19.98
C LEU A 49 20.84 19.38 -19.52
N TYR A 50 19.63 19.31 -18.99
CA TYR A 50 18.96 20.45 -18.36
C TYR A 50 18.36 20.05 -17.00
N CYS A 51 18.16 21.05 -16.13
CA CYS A 51 17.57 20.84 -14.81
C CYS A 51 16.10 21.28 -14.84
N PRO A 52 15.13 20.36 -14.71
CA PRO A 52 13.70 20.71 -14.75
C PRO A 52 13.18 21.29 -13.42
N ILE A 53 13.97 21.20 -12.35
CA ILE A 53 13.61 21.63 -10.99
C ILE A 53 14.54 22.74 -10.51
N ASN A 54 14.11 23.48 -9.49
CA ASN A 54 14.97 24.44 -8.83
C ASN A 54 16.00 23.72 -7.93
N ALA A 55 17.20 23.50 -8.46
CA ALA A 55 18.27 22.81 -7.75
C ALA A 55 18.67 23.47 -6.41
N ASP A 56 18.42 24.77 -6.25
CA ASP A 56 18.79 25.52 -5.04
C ASP A 56 17.95 25.13 -3.82
N ASP A 57 16.75 24.61 -4.05
CA ASP A 57 15.88 24.12 -2.98
C ASP A 57 16.45 22.83 -2.35
N ILE A 58 17.23 22.05 -3.11
CA ILE A 58 17.95 20.87 -2.61
C ILE A 58 19.04 21.28 -1.61
N LYS A 59 19.78 22.35 -1.90
CA LYS A 59 20.89 22.84 -1.05
C LYS A 59 20.43 23.21 0.36
N ASN A 60 19.24 23.79 0.46
CA ASN A 60 18.69 24.31 1.70
C ASN A 60 17.83 23.27 2.44
N ARG A 61 17.75 22.03 1.96
CA ARG A 61 16.86 21.02 2.50
C ARG A 61 17.14 20.67 3.95
N TRP A 62 18.40 20.63 4.40
CA TRP A 62 18.77 20.35 5.78
C TRP A 62 18.15 21.34 6.77
N LEU A 63 17.95 22.60 6.35
CA LEU A 63 17.24 23.59 7.17
C LEU A 63 15.83 23.13 7.45
N ASN A 64 15.24 22.29 6.60
CA ASN A 64 13.87 21.90 6.78
C ASN A 64 13.61 21.19 8.10
N SER A 65 14.55 20.41 8.61
CA SER A 65 14.37 19.74 9.89
C SER A 65 14.40 20.70 11.10
N TYR A 66 14.86 21.94 10.91
CA TYR A 66 15.03 22.96 11.96
C TYR A 66 14.12 24.19 11.76
N VAL A 67 13.91 24.59 10.52
CA VAL A 67 13.16 25.76 10.07
C VAL A 67 12.00 25.28 9.20
N PRO A 68 10.79 25.32 9.76
CA PRO A 68 9.57 24.96 9.06
C PRO A 68 9.26 25.85 7.83
N ILE A 69 9.30 25.31 6.60
CA ILE A 69 8.87 26.00 5.37
C ILE A 69 7.35 25.76 5.15
N PRO A 70 6.56 26.80 4.84
CA PRO A 70 5.13 26.68 4.57
C PRO A 70 4.84 25.73 3.40
N GLY A 71 3.83 24.86 3.54
CA GLY A 71 3.39 23.96 2.47
C GLY A 71 4.09 22.59 2.40
N GLN A 72 5.18 22.38 3.15
CA GLN A 72 5.84 21.06 3.22
C GLN A 72 5.01 20.04 4.01
N LYS A 73 4.76 18.88 3.40
CA LYS A 73 4.11 17.73 4.05
C LYS A 73 5.14 16.86 4.77
N ILE A 74 4.87 16.55 6.03
CA ILE A 74 5.66 15.61 6.84
C ILE A 74 5.48 14.20 6.28
N LYS A 75 6.57 13.43 6.26
CA LYS A 75 6.67 12.08 5.73
C LYS A 75 6.72 11.08 6.89
N GLU A 76 5.56 10.64 7.40
CA GLU A 76 5.51 9.70 8.52
C GLU A 76 5.72 8.25 8.04
N TYR A 77 6.90 7.70 8.31
CA TYR A 77 7.18 6.29 8.08
C TYR A 77 6.83 5.43 9.29
N PRO A 78 6.04 4.34 9.12
CA PRO A 78 5.93 3.31 10.14
C PRO A 78 7.32 2.76 10.51
N ALA A 79 7.53 2.37 11.77
CA ALA A 79 8.84 1.87 12.23
C ALA A 79 9.36 0.68 11.39
N SER A 80 8.47 -0.16 10.86
CA SER A 80 8.81 -1.24 9.94
C SER A 80 9.42 -0.74 8.62
N ILE A 81 8.91 0.38 8.09
CA ILE A 81 9.40 1.00 6.86
C ILE A 81 10.73 1.71 7.11
N THR A 82 10.86 2.42 8.22
CA THR A 82 12.15 2.99 8.64
C THR A 82 13.21 1.89 8.80
N ALA A 83 12.86 0.75 9.42
CA ALA A 83 13.75 -0.41 9.54
C ALA A 83 14.09 -1.06 8.19
N PHE A 84 13.13 -1.10 7.25
CA PHE A 84 13.36 -1.60 5.90
C PHE A 84 14.35 -0.72 5.12
N ILE A 85 14.12 0.60 5.10
CA ILE A 85 15.04 1.57 4.46
C ILE A 85 16.43 1.46 5.09
N TYR A 86 16.50 1.40 6.43
CA TYR A 86 17.76 1.22 7.17
C TYR A 86 18.52 -0.02 6.72
N ARG A 87 17.88 -1.19 6.64
CA ARG A 87 18.52 -2.45 6.23
C ARG A 87 18.98 -2.40 4.77
N MET A 88 18.19 -1.79 3.89
CA MET A 88 18.53 -1.63 2.47
C MET A 88 19.78 -0.77 2.29
N LEU A 89 19.80 0.43 2.86
CA LEU A 89 20.96 1.32 2.74
C LEU A 89 22.21 0.74 3.41
N LYS A 90 22.05 0.03 4.54
CA LYS A 90 23.13 -0.75 5.16
C LYS A 90 23.71 -1.80 4.21
N SER A 91 22.88 -2.43 3.39
CA SER A 91 23.32 -3.42 2.40
C SER A 91 24.15 -2.78 1.27
N TYR A 92 23.80 -1.58 0.80
CA TYR A 92 24.56 -0.87 -0.23
C TYR A 92 25.96 -0.50 0.26
N ALA A 93 26.07 0.01 1.48
CA ALA A 93 27.36 0.24 2.12
C ALA A 93 28.18 -1.06 2.23
N ALA A 94 27.54 -2.15 2.66
CA ALA A 94 28.22 -3.44 2.83
C ALA A 94 28.70 -4.07 1.52
N VAL A 95 27.93 -4.00 0.43
CA VAL A 95 28.32 -4.51 -0.90
C VAL A 95 29.54 -3.76 -1.43
N THR A 96 29.56 -2.44 -1.24
CA THR A 96 30.65 -1.57 -1.69
C THR A 96 31.95 -1.88 -0.93
N VAL A 97 31.87 -1.97 0.40
CA VAL A 97 33.01 -2.28 1.27
C VAL A 97 33.61 -3.65 0.95
N ARG A 98 32.78 -4.66 0.68
CA ARG A 98 33.22 -6.02 0.32
C ARG A 98 33.72 -6.15 -1.11
N GLY A 99 33.56 -5.12 -1.95
CA GLY A 99 33.93 -5.16 -3.37
C GLY A 99 33.19 -6.20 -4.21
N ARG A 100 32.01 -6.67 -3.77
CA ARG A 100 31.22 -7.73 -4.47
C ARG A 100 30.24 -7.19 -5.50
N GLY A 101 30.11 -5.88 -5.63
CA GLY A 101 29.18 -5.23 -6.53
C GLY A 101 29.23 -3.72 -6.38
N ILE A 102 28.37 -3.03 -7.14
CA ILE A 102 28.26 -1.57 -7.15
C ILE A 102 26.87 -1.18 -6.64
N PRO A 103 26.73 -0.09 -5.87
CA PRO A 103 25.42 0.40 -5.46
C PRO A 103 24.52 0.69 -6.67
N PRO A 104 23.19 0.55 -6.54
CA PRO A 104 22.26 0.67 -7.67
C PRO A 104 22.12 2.08 -8.24
N PHE A 105 22.75 3.08 -7.59
CA PHE A 105 22.86 4.46 -8.07
C PHE A 105 24.18 4.77 -8.79
N VAL A 106 25.09 3.79 -8.90
CA VAL A 106 26.34 3.88 -9.67
C VAL A 106 26.22 2.99 -10.89
N HIS A 107 26.39 3.56 -12.08
CA HIS A 107 26.32 2.79 -13.33
C HIS A 107 27.65 2.08 -13.63
N ALA A 108 27.60 0.87 -14.20
CA ALA A 108 28.80 0.07 -14.47
C ALA A 108 29.81 0.76 -15.42
N SER A 109 29.32 1.56 -16.37
CA SER A 109 30.19 2.32 -17.29
C SER A 109 31.04 3.38 -16.60
N GLN A 110 30.59 3.93 -15.46
CA GLN A 110 31.38 4.91 -14.68
C GLN A 110 32.65 4.30 -14.08
N ILE A 111 32.72 2.95 -14.04
CA ILE A 111 33.87 2.20 -13.54
C ILE A 111 34.67 1.59 -14.71
N ALA A 112 34.00 1.22 -15.79
CA ALA A 112 34.60 0.52 -16.93
C ALA A 112 35.33 1.43 -17.93
N THR A 113 34.79 2.62 -18.23
CA THR A 113 35.23 3.44 -19.38
C THR A 113 35.90 4.77 -19.01
N SER A 114 35.63 5.33 -17.83
CA SER A 114 36.23 6.57 -17.33
C SER A 114 36.65 6.40 -15.88
N VAL A 115 37.94 6.31 -15.58
CA VAL A 115 38.41 6.33 -14.19
C VAL A 115 38.19 7.76 -13.67
N THR A 116 37.02 8.03 -13.11
CA THR A 116 36.77 9.25 -12.36
C THR A 116 37.50 9.10 -11.03
N PRO A 117 38.60 9.85 -10.77
CA PRO A 117 39.47 9.60 -9.63
C PRO A 117 38.74 9.56 -8.27
N PRO A 118 37.71 10.40 -8.00
CA PRO A 118 36.99 10.36 -6.73
C PRO A 118 36.29 9.03 -6.44
N LEU A 119 35.57 8.48 -7.42
CA LEU A 119 34.80 7.24 -7.24
C LEU A 119 35.71 6.02 -7.16
N SER A 120 36.76 5.94 -7.99
CA SER A 120 37.73 4.84 -7.91
C SER A 120 38.50 4.85 -6.59
N THR A 121 38.86 6.04 -6.10
CA THR A 121 39.53 6.22 -4.80
C THR A 121 38.59 5.81 -3.67
N CYS A 122 37.32 6.22 -3.72
CA CYS A 122 36.29 5.78 -2.77
C CYS A 122 36.14 4.27 -2.71
N LEU A 123 35.92 3.61 -3.85
CA LEU A 123 35.74 2.16 -3.91
C LEU A 123 36.98 1.38 -3.41
N THR A 124 38.15 2.01 -3.42
CA THR A 124 39.39 1.44 -2.87
C THR A 124 39.51 1.69 -1.37
N LEU A 125 39.33 2.94 -0.94
CA LEU A 125 39.48 3.36 0.46
C LEU A 125 38.46 2.72 1.39
N VAL A 126 37.19 2.58 0.97
CA VAL A 126 36.15 1.97 1.82
C VAL A 126 36.42 0.51 2.15
N ARG A 127 37.30 -0.19 1.40
CA ARG A 127 37.67 -1.59 1.68
C ARG A 127 38.43 -1.74 2.99
N ILE A 128 39.11 -0.69 3.46
CA ILE A 128 39.76 -0.65 4.78
C ILE A 128 38.72 -0.88 5.90
N CYS A 129 37.43 -0.61 5.63
CA CYS A 129 36.32 -0.79 6.56
C CYS A 129 35.66 -2.20 6.49
N GLU A 130 36.22 -3.16 5.76
CA GLU A 130 35.63 -4.50 5.65
C GLU A 130 35.68 -5.27 6.97
N ASN A 131 36.83 -5.23 7.65
CA ASN A 131 37.04 -5.83 8.96
C ASN A 131 37.97 -4.91 9.78
N PRO A 132 37.47 -3.80 10.35
CA PRO A 132 38.29 -2.95 11.21
C PRO A 132 38.73 -3.77 12.43
N LEU A 133 40.00 -3.62 12.82
CA LEU A 133 40.47 -4.15 14.09
C LEU A 133 39.87 -3.31 15.23
N PRO A 134 39.65 -3.87 16.42
CA PRO A 134 39.18 -3.10 17.57
C PRO A 134 40.09 -1.87 17.81
N GLY A 135 39.50 -0.67 17.78
CA GLY A 135 40.23 0.61 17.91
C GLY A 135 40.72 1.24 16.59
N SER A 136 40.75 0.50 15.47
CA SER A 136 41.11 1.07 14.16
C SER A 136 39.96 1.78 13.44
N GLU A 137 38.73 1.68 13.98
CA GLU A 137 37.53 2.30 13.42
C GLU A 137 37.63 3.84 13.39
N ILE A 138 38.25 4.44 14.41
CA ILE A 138 38.48 5.88 14.50
C ILE A 138 39.45 6.33 13.42
N VAL A 139 40.55 5.59 13.23
CA VAL A 139 41.54 5.88 12.18
C VAL A 139 40.92 5.74 10.79
N ALA A 140 40.12 4.69 10.57
CA ALA A 140 39.39 4.52 9.32
C ALA A 140 38.41 5.67 9.10
N ALA A 141 37.65 6.08 10.13
CA ALA A 141 36.75 7.23 10.05
C ALA A 141 37.51 8.52 9.71
N ASP A 142 38.64 8.80 10.37
CA ASP A 142 39.46 9.99 10.12
C ASP A 142 39.99 10.04 8.68
N VAL A 143 40.43 8.90 8.14
CA VAL A 143 40.87 8.80 6.74
C VAL A 143 39.73 9.13 5.79
N LEU A 144 38.54 8.56 6.01
CA LEU A 144 37.37 8.85 5.19
C LEU A 144 36.94 10.32 5.31
N GLN A 145 36.94 10.89 6.51
CA GLN A 145 36.56 12.29 6.75
C GLN A 145 37.53 13.28 6.09
N ARG A 146 38.85 13.02 6.15
CA ARG A 146 39.86 13.84 5.46
C ARG A 146 39.66 13.83 3.95
N GLU A 147 39.42 12.65 3.39
CA GLU A 147 39.15 12.51 1.96
C GLU A 147 37.84 13.21 1.57
N MET A 148 36.78 13.07 2.37
CA MET A 148 35.52 13.79 2.17
C MET A 148 35.74 15.32 2.17
N ASN A 149 36.52 15.86 3.10
CA ASN A 149 36.81 17.30 3.14
C ASN A 149 37.61 17.76 1.91
N SER A 150 38.64 17.00 1.51
CA SER A 150 39.43 17.27 0.30
C SER A 150 38.57 17.31 -0.96
N LEU A 151 37.71 16.30 -1.14
CA LEU A 151 36.76 16.22 -2.25
C LEU A 151 35.76 17.39 -2.25
N TYR A 152 35.30 17.80 -1.07
CA TYR A 152 34.40 18.92 -0.93
C TYR A 152 35.08 20.26 -1.19
N GLU A 153 36.34 20.49 -0.82
CA GLU A 153 37.02 21.77 -1.09
C GLU A 153 37.25 22.00 -2.59
N GLN A 154 37.56 20.93 -3.32
CA GLN A 154 37.93 21.01 -4.73
C GLN A 154 36.73 20.96 -5.71
N HIS A 155 35.51 20.69 -5.21
CA HIS A 155 34.34 20.43 -6.04
C HIS A 155 34.01 21.51 -7.09
N GLY A 156 34.34 22.78 -6.80
CA GLY A 156 34.06 23.91 -7.68
C GLY A 156 34.83 23.88 -9.01
N ALA A 157 35.98 23.20 -9.06
CA ALA A 157 36.82 23.09 -10.25
C ALA A 157 36.54 21.83 -11.10
N TYR A 158 35.64 20.95 -10.64
CA TYR A 158 35.41 19.65 -11.27
C TYR A 158 34.51 19.75 -12.51
N ASP A 159 34.79 18.93 -13.51
CA ASP A 159 33.91 18.68 -14.65
C ASP A 159 32.65 17.89 -14.21
N ASP A 160 31.64 17.74 -15.09
CA ASP A 160 30.33 17.19 -14.69
C ASP A 160 30.43 15.73 -14.20
N MET A 161 31.26 14.93 -14.85
CA MET A 161 31.50 13.54 -14.48
C MET A 161 32.26 13.40 -13.17
N THR A 162 33.29 14.22 -12.95
CA THR A 162 34.04 14.21 -11.69
C THR A 162 33.18 14.74 -10.55
N LEU A 163 32.29 15.70 -10.81
CA LEU A 163 31.33 16.19 -9.82
C LEU A 163 30.29 15.11 -9.44
N LEU A 164 29.72 14.38 -10.41
CA LEU A 164 28.83 13.25 -10.14
C LEU A 164 29.55 12.13 -9.38
N ALA A 165 30.77 11.77 -9.80
CA ALA A 165 31.59 10.78 -9.13
C ALA A 165 31.92 11.19 -7.69
N THR A 166 32.19 12.48 -7.46
CA THR A 166 32.40 13.05 -6.13
C THR A 166 31.13 12.95 -5.30
N TYR A 167 29.96 13.30 -5.85
CA TYR A 167 28.67 13.19 -5.16
C TYR A 167 28.35 11.74 -4.74
N GLN A 168 28.54 10.79 -5.65
CA GLN A 168 28.34 9.36 -5.39
C GLN A 168 29.34 8.83 -4.34
N ALA A 169 30.63 9.18 -4.45
CA ALA A 169 31.66 8.82 -3.48
C ALA A 169 31.34 9.37 -2.08
N TYR A 170 30.93 10.63 -2.00
CA TYR A 170 30.57 11.29 -0.74
C TYR A 170 29.37 10.63 -0.07
N LEU A 171 28.34 10.23 -0.84
CA LEU A 171 27.20 9.47 -0.34
C LEU A 171 27.63 8.11 0.21
N ILE A 172 28.48 7.39 -0.52
CA ILE A 172 29.03 6.09 -0.09
C ILE A 172 29.81 6.24 1.22
N TYR A 173 30.72 7.21 1.32
CA TYR A 173 31.48 7.46 2.55
C TYR A 173 30.56 7.76 3.73
N SER A 174 29.53 8.59 3.53
CA SER A 174 28.55 8.94 4.57
C SER A 174 27.79 7.71 5.06
N MET A 175 27.37 6.84 4.15
CA MET A 175 26.71 5.57 4.48
C MET A 175 27.66 4.59 5.20
N VAL A 176 28.92 4.52 4.81
CA VAL A 176 29.93 3.66 5.48
C VAL A 176 30.23 4.17 6.90
N LEU A 177 30.42 5.48 7.08
CA LEU A 177 30.59 6.09 8.40
C LEU A 177 29.41 5.77 9.32
N PHE A 178 28.18 5.89 8.81
CA PHE A 178 26.95 5.64 9.57
C PHE A 178 26.72 4.14 9.87
N PHE A 179 26.72 3.26 8.87
CA PHE A 179 26.30 1.86 9.02
C PHE A 179 27.41 0.88 9.39
N ARG A 180 28.69 1.19 9.10
CA ARG A 180 29.83 0.27 9.28
C ARG A 180 30.74 0.69 10.42
N LEU A 181 31.02 1.99 10.54
CA LEU A 181 31.86 2.54 11.61
C LEU A 181 31.03 3.05 12.80
N SER A 182 29.71 2.84 12.77
CA SER A 182 28.75 3.16 13.84
C SER A 182 28.83 4.61 14.35
N GLN A 183 29.25 5.55 13.50
CA GLN A 183 29.43 6.96 13.86
C GLN A 183 28.11 7.75 13.86
N GLY A 184 26.96 7.10 14.09
CA GLY A 184 25.64 7.70 13.92
C GLY A 184 25.36 8.95 14.76
N SER A 185 26.09 9.14 15.87
CA SER A 185 25.99 10.31 16.75
C SER A 185 27.07 11.38 16.50
N ASN A 186 27.91 11.21 15.47
CA ASN A 186 29.04 12.08 15.21
C ASN A 186 28.55 13.41 14.59
N PRO A 187 28.91 14.59 15.15
CA PRO A 187 28.58 15.90 14.59
C PRO A 187 29.00 16.05 13.11
N PHE A 188 30.07 15.36 12.71
CA PHE A 188 30.54 15.34 11.33
C PHE A 188 29.47 14.82 10.35
N LEU A 189 28.64 13.83 10.71
CA LEU A 189 27.63 13.28 9.79
C LEU A 189 26.57 14.31 9.39
N ARG A 190 26.26 15.26 10.27
CA ARG A 190 25.35 16.38 9.95
C ARG A 190 26.00 17.34 8.96
N GLN A 191 27.25 17.71 9.20
CA GLN A 191 28.01 18.52 8.24
C GLN A 191 28.16 17.80 6.89
N ALA A 192 28.40 16.49 6.92
CA ALA A 192 28.47 15.66 5.73
C ALA A 192 27.14 15.67 4.96
N MET A 193 25.99 15.57 5.63
CA MET A 193 24.69 15.68 4.97
C MET A 193 24.47 17.07 4.32
N MET A 194 24.89 18.15 4.97
CA MET A 194 24.82 19.50 4.40
C MET A 194 25.70 19.62 3.15
N ASN A 195 26.94 19.13 3.23
CA ASN A 195 27.86 19.10 2.10
C ASN A 195 27.31 18.22 0.96
N LEU A 196 26.70 17.10 1.29
CA LEU A 196 26.08 16.17 0.34
C LEU A 196 24.91 16.83 -0.42
N GLN A 197 24.07 17.60 0.27
CA GLN A 197 23.02 18.41 -0.36
C GLN A 197 23.57 19.54 -1.24
N HIS A 198 24.71 20.13 -0.86
CA HIS A 198 25.40 21.12 -1.70
C HIS A 198 25.97 20.49 -2.98
N LEU A 199 26.58 19.30 -2.88
CA LEU A 199 27.04 18.53 -4.03
C LEU A 199 25.87 18.10 -4.91
N ALA A 200 24.76 17.66 -4.31
CA ALA A 200 23.52 17.32 -5.02
C ALA A 200 22.97 18.52 -5.80
N CYS A 201 22.93 19.71 -5.19
CA CYS A 201 22.55 20.96 -5.85
C CYS A 201 23.48 21.29 -7.03
N SER A 202 24.80 21.29 -6.82
CA SER A 202 25.78 21.60 -7.86
C SER A 202 25.72 20.61 -9.04
N SER A 203 25.54 19.32 -8.75
CA SER A 203 25.37 18.28 -9.78
C SER A 203 24.05 18.42 -10.52
N SER A 204 22.97 18.76 -9.81
CA SER A 204 21.63 18.97 -10.38
C SER A 204 21.55 20.20 -11.27
N ARG A 205 22.25 21.30 -10.93
CA ARG A 205 22.35 22.51 -11.77
C ARG A 205 22.93 22.22 -13.15
N ARG A 206 23.80 21.21 -13.26
CA ARG A 206 24.36 20.74 -14.54
C ARG A 206 23.44 19.77 -15.29
N GLY A 207 22.20 19.62 -14.82
CA GLY A 207 21.12 18.90 -15.46
C GLY A 207 20.83 17.51 -14.87
N LEU A 208 19.54 17.16 -14.89
CA LEU A 208 18.96 15.90 -14.37
C LEU A 208 18.15 15.14 -15.45
N MET A 209 17.99 15.75 -16.62
CA MET A 209 17.30 15.19 -17.78
C MET A 209 18.03 15.57 -19.07
N CYS A 210 17.92 14.76 -20.11
CA CYS A 210 18.53 15.04 -21.39
C CYS A 210 17.68 16.04 -22.18
N ILE A 211 18.31 16.98 -22.89
CA ILE A 211 17.57 17.94 -23.73
C ILE A 211 16.75 17.22 -24.81
N ALA A 212 17.28 16.13 -25.37
CA ALA A 212 16.54 15.32 -26.35
C ALA A 212 15.26 14.70 -25.77
N GLU A 213 15.21 14.36 -24.48
CA GLU A 213 14.00 13.84 -23.82
C GLU A 213 12.88 14.90 -23.77
N GLN A 214 13.22 16.18 -23.71
CA GLN A 214 12.25 17.28 -23.78
C GLN A 214 11.60 17.40 -25.16
N GLN A 215 12.32 17.02 -26.22
CA GLN A 215 11.85 17.06 -27.60
C GLN A 215 11.24 15.71 -28.04
N HIS A 216 10.99 14.79 -27.10
CA HIS A 216 10.58 13.40 -27.38
C HIS A 216 11.51 12.67 -28.36
N ALA A 217 12.78 13.05 -28.38
CA ALA A 217 13.82 12.44 -29.19
C ALA A 217 14.68 11.48 -28.36
N ARG A 218 15.37 10.56 -29.05
CA ARG A 218 16.32 9.64 -28.41
C ARG A 218 17.58 10.42 -27.98
N PRO A 219 17.92 10.45 -26.68
CA PRO A 219 19.16 11.07 -26.22
C PRO A 219 20.38 10.21 -26.56
N LYS A 220 21.56 10.82 -26.50
CA LYS A 220 22.82 10.07 -26.47
C LYS A 220 22.84 9.18 -25.22
N TRP A 221 23.27 7.93 -25.39
CA TRP A 221 23.29 6.95 -24.30
C TRP A 221 24.10 7.45 -23.08
N GLU A 222 25.24 8.10 -23.32
CA GLU A 222 26.08 8.69 -22.28
C GLU A 222 25.34 9.76 -21.46
N ALA A 223 24.61 10.65 -22.13
CA ALA A 223 23.83 11.69 -21.47
C ALA A 223 22.73 11.06 -20.59
N TRP A 224 22.05 10.03 -21.11
CA TRP A 224 21.00 9.33 -20.37
C TRP A 224 21.54 8.59 -19.13
N ILE A 225 22.67 7.89 -19.27
CA ILE A 225 23.34 7.23 -18.12
C ILE A 225 23.63 8.25 -17.02
N VAL A 226 24.19 9.41 -17.39
CA VAL A 226 24.57 10.45 -16.42
C VAL A 226 23.33 11.06 -15.75
N ALA A 227 22.29 11.37 -16.53
CA ALA A 227 21.01 11.87 -15.99
C ALA A 227 20.37 10.88 -15.00
N GLU A 228 20.29 9.61 -15.38
CA GLU A 228 19.69 8.56 -14.53
C GLU A 228 20.54 8.28 -13.27
N ALA A 229 21.87 8.26 -13.40
CA ALA A 229 22.78 8.12 -12.26
C ALA A 229 22.65 9.29 -11.27
N LYS A 230 22.52 10.53 -11.77
CA LYS A 230 22.23 11.70 -10.93
C LYS A 230 20.91 11.54 -10.18
N ARG A 231 19.82 11.15 -10.84
CA ARG A 231 18.50 10.93 -10.21
C ARG A 231 18.52 9.83 -9.15
N ARG A 232 19.10 8.66 -9.45
CA ARG A 232 19.20 7.53 -8.50
C ARG A 232 20.04 7.90 -7.27
N THR A 233 21.12 8.66 -7.46
CA THR A 233 21.96 9.14 -6.36
C THR A 233 21.17 10.12 -5.49
N LEU A 234 20.40 11.03 -6.11
CA LEU A 234 19.53 11.98 -5.43
C LEU A 234 18.44 11.27 -4.60
N PHE A 235 17.71 10.31 -5.16
CA PHE A 235 16.70 9.55 -4.42
C PHE A 235 17.30 8.76 -3.26
N THR A 236 18.48 8.16 -3.45
CA THR A 236 19.19 7.43 -2.38
C THR A 236 19.62 8.36 -1.25
N MET A 237 20.13 9.55 -1.57
CA MET A 237 20.43 10.58 -0.58
C MET A 237 19.21 10.94 0.25
N TYR A 238 18.03 11.12 -0.36
CA TYR A 238 16.80 11.48 0.36
C TYR A 238 16.34 10.36 1.30
N LEU A 239 16.50 9.10 0.91
CA LEU A 239 16.23 7.96 1.79
C LEU A 239 17.23 7.90 2.95
N PHE A 240 18.51 8.20 2.71
CA PHE A 240 19.54 8.24 3.74
C PHE A 240 19.32 9.39 4.73
N ASP A 241 18.99 10.58 4.24
CA ASP A 241 18.58 11.74 5.06
C ASP A 241 17.36 11.43 5.92
N SER A 242 16.41 10.66 5.38
CA SER A 242 15.25 10.20 6.15
C SER A 242 15.64 9.27 7.31
N VAL A 243 16.62 8.37 7.11
CA VAL A 243 17.13 7.46 8.15
C VAL A 243 17.93 8.24 9.20
N LEU A 244 18.80 9.16 8.78
CA LEU A 244 19.61 9.99 9.68
C LEU A 244 18.72 10.89 10.55
N SER A 245 17.74 11.54 9.94
CA SER A 245 16.75 12.37 10.64
C SER A 245 15.91 11.55 11.62
N ALA A 246 15.48 10.34 11.24
CA ALA A 246 14.74 9.44 12.13
C ALA A 246 15.59 8.98 13.34
N GLN A 247 16.89 8.72 13.16
CA GLN A 247 17.80 8.37 14.27
C GLN A 247 17.94 9.51 15.28
N ASP A 248 17.98 10.75 14.78
CA ASP A 248 18.13 11.94 15.61
C ASP A 248 16.78 12.49 16.13
N GLY A 249 15.67 11.79 15.84
CA GLY A 249 14.32 12.21 16.25
C GLY A 249 13.82 13.48 15.55
N LEU A 250 14.37 13.82 14.39
CA LEU A 250 13.95 14.97 13.59
C LEU A 250 12.84 14.59 12.59
N PRO A 251 11.92 15.52 12.29
CA PRO A 251 10.88 15.29 11.29
C PRO A 251 11.48 15.17 9.89
N THR A 252 10.94 14.23 9.12
CA THR A 252 11.26 14.00 7.71
C THR A 252 10.15 14.58 6.83
N PHE A 253 10.52 15.13 5.68
CA PHE A 253 9.57 15.79 4.78
C PHE A 253 9.52 15.09 3.42
N LEU A 254 8.38 15.20 2.73
CA LEU A 254 8.29 14.82 1.32
C LEU A 254 9.30 15.64 0.50
N GLY A 255 9.86 15.03 -0.54
CA GLY A 255 10.80 15.69 -1.43
C GLY A 255 10.09 16.55 -2.46
N ALA A 256 9.26 17.50 -2.04
CA ALA A 256 8.43 18.32 -2.93
C ALA A 256 9.25 19.08 -3.99
N GLU A 257 10.49 19.44 -3.69
CA GLU A 257 11.43 20.04 -4.65
C GLU A 257 11.84 19.09 -5.80
N LEU A 258 11.54 17.80 -5.68
CA LEU A 258 11.77 16.79 -6.71
C LEU A 258 10.54 16.57 -7.61
N GLU A 259 9.46 17.32 -7.39
CA GLU A 259 8.25 17.23 -8.22
C GLU A 259 8.59 17.47 -9.69
N GLY A 260 8.02 16.66 -10.58
CA GLY A 260 8.32 16.75 -12.00
C GLY A 260 9.46 15.84 -12.46
N LEU A 261 10.33 15.37 -11.56
CA LEU A 261 11.43 14.49 -11.94
C LEU A 261 10.94 13.08 -12.33
N PRO A 262 11.55 12.45 -13.35
CA PRO A 262 11.26 11.05 -13.66
C PRO A 262 11.60 10.11 -12.49
N ALA A 263 10.73 9.13 -12.27
CA ALA A 263 11.01 7.97 -11.43
C ALA A 263 12.17 7.14 -12.02
N PRO A 264 12.77 6.22 -11.25
CA PRO A 264 13.86 5.39 -11.74
C PRO A 264 13.55 4.73 -13.09
N GLY A 265 14.48 4.85 -14.01
CA GLY A 265 14.36 4.34 -15.38
C GLY A 265 14.28 2.82 -15.44
N ASN A 266 13.76 2.34 -16.57
CA ASN A 266 13.57 0.93 -16.89
C ASN A 266 14.86 0.11 -16.71
N GLN A 267 14.74 -1.08 -16.10
CA GLN A 267 15.84 -2.02 -15.86
C GLN A 267 16.63 -2.32 -17.14
N PHE A 268 15.96 -2.60 -18.26
CA PHE A 268 16.60 -2.96 -19.53
C PHE A 268 17.47 -1.83 -20.09
N LEU A 269 17.09 -0.57 -19.84
CA LEU A 269 17.89 0.59 -20.21
C LEU A 269 19.07 0.77 -19.26
N TRP A 270 18.85 0.62 -17.96
CA TRP A 270 19.88 0.78 -16.93
C TRP A 270 20.97 -0.29 -17.00
N THR A 271 20.65 -1.51 -17.40
CA THR A 271 21.62 -2.61 -17.49
C THR A 271 22.04 -2.94 -18.92
N ALA A 272 21.77 -2.06 -19.89
CA ALA A 272 22.09 -2.31 -21.29
C ALA A 272 23.60 -2.50 -21.47
N PRO A 273 24.06 -3.59 -22.13
CA PRO A 273 25.50 -3.86 -22.24
C PRO A 273 26.16 -3.14 -23.42
N THR A 274 25.39 -2.73 -24.44
CA THR A 274 25.90 -2.10 -25.66
C THR A 274 24.97 -0.98 -26.13
N ARG A 275 25.51 0.00 -26.88
CA ARG A 275 24.74 1.13 -27.40
C ARG A 275 23.58 0.66 -28.25
N TYR A 276 23.82 -0.28 -29.16
CA TYR A 276 22.78 -0.86 -30.01
C TYR A 276 21.60 -1.44 -29.22
N LYS A 277 21.86 -2.20 -28.15
CA LYS A 277 20.81 -2.76 -27.30
C LYS A 277 20.09 -1.66 -26.53
N TRP A 278 20.82 -0.67 -26.04
CA TRP A 278 20.23 0.48 -25.37
C TRP A 278 19.33 1.27 -26.33
N GLU A 279 19.78 1.59 -27.56
CA GLU A 279 18.99 2.31 -28.55
C GLU A 279 17.72 1.55 -28.94
N THR A 280 17.82 0.23 -29.11
CA THR A 280 16.67 -0.62 -29.41
C THR A 280 15.66 -0.58 -28.27
N ALA A 281 16.11 -0.79 -27.03
CA ALA A 281 15.25 -0.72 -25.85
C ALA A 281 14.68 0.70 -25.64
N TYR A 282 15.44 1.74 -25.97
CA TYR A 282 15.01 3.13 -25.82
C TYR A 282 13.95 3.50 -26.87
N ASN A 283 14.08 3.03 -28.11
CA ASN A 283 13.05 3.22 -29.12
C ASN A 283 11.72 2.59 -28.70
N ILE A 284 11.76 1.40 -28.08
CA ILE A 284 10.58 0.77 -27.49
C ILE A 284 10.04 1.62 -26.33
N HIS A 285 10.92 2.08 -25.43
CA HIS A 285 10.55 2.93 -24.31
C HIS A 285 9.84 4.22 -24.73
N VAL A 286 10.31 4.91 -25.79
CA VAL A 286 9.67 6.12 -26.31
C VAL A 286 8.26 5.85 -26.84
N VAL A 287 8.04 4.68 -27.44
CA VAL A 287 6.70 4.27 -27.91
C VAL A 287 5.79 3.95 -26.72
N ASP A 288 6.29 3.21 -25.74
CA ASP A 288 5.52 2.81 -24.55
C ASP A 288 5.19 4.00 -23.63
N TRP A 289 5.98 5.07 -23.72
CA TRP A 289 5.87 6.29 -22.91
C TRP A 289 5.77 7.54 -23.78
N ALA A 290 4.88 7.52 -24.77
CA ALA A 290 4.66 8.64 -25.70
C ALA A 290 4.33 9.98 -24.99
N GLU A 291 3.67 9.93 -23.83
CA GLU A 291 3.31 11.10 -23.00
C GLU A 291 4.40 11.46 -21.96
N GLY A 292 5.56 10.81 -22.02
CA GLY A 292 6.66 10.98 -21.07
C GLY A 292 6.65 9.92 -19.95
N GLY A 293 7.85 9.60 -19.46
CA GLY A 293 8.06 8.60 -18.40
C GLY A 293 7.35 8.95 -17.08
N LEU A 294 7.14 7.93 -16.23
CA LEU A 294 6.53 8.12 -14.91
C LEU A 294 7.34 9.13 -14.07
N ARG A 295 6.67 10.07 -13.41
CA ARG A 295 7.31 11.02 -12.49
C ARG A 295 7.33 10.51 -11.05
N ILE A 296 8.31 10.94 -10.26
CA ILE A 296 8.49 10.51 -8.87
C ILE A 296 7.34 10.99 -7.98
N ASP A 297 6.77 12.15 -8.27
CA ASP A 297 5.58 12.69 -7.59
C ASP A 297 4.32 11.85 -7.82
N GLU A 298 4.30 11.04 -8.88
CA GLU A 298 3.21 10.11 -9.15
C GLU A 298 3.18 8.91 -8.18
N LEU A 299 4.29 8.66 -7.47
CA LEU A 299 4.39 7.65 -6.42
C LEU A 299 4.03 8.18 -5.02
N TRP A 300 3.85 9.49 -4.87
CA TRP A 300 3.47 10.11 -3.60
C TRP A 300 1.97 9.96 -3.31
N PRO A 301 1.48 10.40 -2.13
CA PRO A 301 0.05 10.60 -1.94
C PRO A 301 -0.52 11.44 -3.06
N ILE A 302 -1.74 11.13 -3.48
CA ILE A 302 -2.37 11.80 -4.60
C ILE A 302 -2.56 13.30 -4.21
N PRO A 303 -2.68 14.22 -5.17
CA PRO A 303 -3.12 15.58 -4.84
C PRO A 303 -4.62 15.62 -4.63
N ALA A 304 -5.05 16.42 -3.65
CA ALA A 304 -6.44 16.69 -3.35
C ALA A 304 -7.26 17.17 -4.56
N ASN A 305 -6.63 17.78 -5.56
CA ASN A 305 -7.33 18.48 -6.63
C ASN A 305 -7.32 17.72 -7.97
N LEU A 306 -6.80 16.49 -8.00
CA LEU A 306 -6.78 15.67 -9.22
C LEU A 306 -8.20 15.15 -9.53
N ASP A 307 -8.60 15.00 -10.78
CA ASP A 307 -9.92 14.39 -11.08
C ASP A 307 -9.83 12.86 -11.19
N ASP A 308 -10.98 12.18 -11.24
CA ASP A 308 -11.03 10.71 -11.27
C ASP A 308 -10.38 10.13 -12.55
N HIS A 309 -10.35 10.89 -13.66
CA HIS A 309 -9.72 10.49 -14.91
C HIS A 309 -8.19 10.49 -14.80
N HIS A 310 -7.61 11.60 -14.37
CA HIS A 310 -6.17 11.76 -14.18
C HIS A 310 -5.64 10.84 -13.08
N ILE A 311 -6.48 10.42 -12.12
CA ILE A 311 -6.09 9.41 -11.12
C ILE A 311 -6.02 8.02 -11.71
N LEU A 312 -6.99 7.65 -12.53
CA LEU A 312 -6.96 6.38 -13.24
C LEU A 312 -5.76 6.33 -14.17
N GLU A 313 -5.51 7.42 -14.90
CA GLU A 313 -4.35 7.57 -15.79
C GLU A 313 -3.04 7.43 -15.02
N ARG A 314 -2.88 8.15 -13.90
CA ARG A 314 -1.73 8.02 -13.00
C ARG A 314 -1.53 6.59 -12.50
N ARG A 315 -2.60 5.88 -12.13
CA ARG A 315 -2.51 4.46 -11.70
C ARG A 315 -2.02 3.55 -12.83
N ILE A 316 -2.54 3.73 -14.03
CA ILE A 316 -2.12 2.96 -15.22
C ILE A 316 -0.64 3.21 -15.51
N ARG A 317 -0.20 4.48 -15.42
CA ARG A 317 1.21 4.84 -15.59
C ARG A 317 2.08 4.17 -14.52
N VAL A 318 1.67 4.19 -13.24
CA VAL A 318 2.39 3.48 -12.16
C VAL A 318 2.47 1.97 -12.42
N ASP A 319 1.36 1.34 -12.82
CA ASP A 319 1.34 -0.09 -13.13
C ASP A 319 2.28 -0.45 -14.29
N ARG A 320 2.26 0.32 -15.38
CA ARG A 320 3.15 0.13 -16.53
C ARG A 320 4.62 0.31 -16.15
N TRP A 321 4.92 1.27 -15.28
CA TRP A 321 6.28 1.45 -14.77
C TRP A 321 6.75 0.22 -13.99
N LEU A 322 5.92 -0.30 -13.08
CA LEU A 322 6.21 -1.49 -12.27
C LEU A 322 6.47 -2.77 -13.09
N GLU A 323 6.04 -2.86 -14.34
CA GLU A 323 6.36 -3.99 -15.22
C GLU A 323 7.85 -4.05 -15.60
N THR A 324 8.56 -2.93 -15.50
CA THR A 324 9.93 -2.78 -16.01
C THR A 324 10.92 -2.21 -14.98
N VAL A 325 10.52 -2.13 -13.71
CA VAL A 325 11.39 -1.66 -12.63
C VAL A 325 12.43 -2.70 -12.25
N ASP A 326 13.59 -2.22 -11.82
CA ASP A 326 14.61 -3.01 -11.16
C ASP A 326 14.34 -3.11 -9.63
N GLU A 327 15.28 -3.72 -8.91
CA GLU A 327 15.18 -3.87 -7.46
C GLU A 327 15.11 -2.50 -6.74
N PHE A 328 15.72 -1.46 -7.31
CA PHE A 328 15.69 -0.10 -6.76
C PHE A 328 14.33 0.57 -6.93
N GLY A 329 13.70 0.44 -8.11
CA GLY A 329 12.33 0.91 -8.35
C GLY A 329 11.31 0.22 -7.45
N THR A 330 11.42 -1.10 -7.29
CA THR A 330 10.55 -1.90 -6.41
C THR A 330 10.66 -1.45 -4.94
N MET A 331 11.88 -1.22 -4.45
CA MET A 331 12.13 -0.68 -3.11
C MET A 331 11.44 0.67 -2.92
N THR A 332 11.56 1.57 -3.90
CA THR A 332 10.97 2.92 -3.85
C THR A 332 9.45 2.86 -3.72
N TYR A 333 8.79 1.95 -4.45
CA TYR A 333 7.34 1.73 -4.37
C TYR A 333 6.87 1.08 -3.06
N ALA A 334 7.63 0.12 -2.52
CA ALA A 334 7.27 -0.55 -1.27
C ALA A 334 7.27 0.43 -0.08
N VAL A 335 8.27 1.31 -0.04
CA VAL A 335 8.42 2.35 0.98
C VAL A 335 7.26 3.35 0.98
N THR A 336 6.64 3.60 -0.17
CA THR A 336 5.52 4.54 -0.31
C THR A 336 4.15 3.93 0.04
N SER A 337 4.02 2.60 0.20
CA SER A 337 2.73 1.89 0.18
C SER A 337 2.27 1.20 1.49
N CYS A 338 3.10 1.04 2.53
CA CYS A 338 2.91 0.02 3.59
C CYS A 338 2.39 0.46 4.99
N THR A 339 1.32 1.24 5.09
CA THR A 339 0.66 1.57 6.38
C THR A 339 -0.73 0.87 6.41
N HIS A 340 -1.20 0.21 7.51
CA HIS A 340 -2.63 -0.05 7.95
C HIS A 340 -2.88 -1.38 8.77
N VAL A 341 -3.59 -1.34 9.94
CA VAL A 341 -3.60 -2.38 11.03
C VAL A 341 -4.96 -2.63 11.81
N SER A 342 -6.15 -2.85 11.20
CA SER A 342 -7.44 -2.82 11.98
C SER A 342 -8.26 -4.13 12.18
N GLY A 343 -7.82 -5.31 11.72
CA GLY A 343 -8.61 -6.58 11.81
C GLY A 343 -8.32 -7.56 12.98
N PHE A 344 -7.42 -7.22 13.92
CA PHE A 344 -6.71 -8.23 14.75
C PHE A 344 -7.54 -8.91 15.85
N ALA A 345 -8.48 -8.19 16.47
CA ALA A 345 -9.20 -8.66 17.66
C ALA A 345 -10.25 -9.76 17.41
N SER A 346 -10.83 -9.81 16.20
CA SER A 346 -11.89 -10.76 15.89
C SER A 346 -11.35 -12.16 15.58
N ASN A 347 -10.22 -12.24 14.87
CA ASN A 347 -9.73 -13.51 14.33
C ASN A 347 -8.78 -14.25 15.27
N ILE A 348 -8.13 -13.53 16.20
CA ILE A 348 -7.24 -14.14 17.21
C ILE A 348 -7.95 -15.13 18.14
N TYR A 349 -9.27 -15.06 18.24
CA TYR A 349 -10.08 -15.86 19.16
C TYR A 349 -10.38 -17.28 18.65
N PHE A 350 -10.45 -17.49 17.33
CA PHE A 350 -10.96 -18.75 16.75
C PHE A 350 -10.24 -20.03 17.19
N PRO A 351 -8.90 -20.08 17.28
CA PRO A 351 -8.21 -21.31 17.67
C PRO A 351 -8.44 -21.72 19.12
N ALA A 352 -8.79 -20.77 19.99
CA ALA A 352 -9.00 -21.00 21.42
C ALA A 352 -10.44 -21.40 21.78
N LEU A 353 -11.38 -21.37 20.81
CA LEU A 353 -12.79 -21.70 21.04
C LEU A 353 -12.99 -23.02 21.81
N PRO A 354 -12.31 -24.12 21.45
CA PRO A 354 -12.56 -25.38 22.14
C PRO A 354 -11.95 -25.42 23.54
N THR A 355 -10.78 -24.80 23.72
CA THR A 355 -10.10 -24.69 25.02
C THR A 355 -10.92 -23.86 26.01
N ILE A 356 -11.56 -22.80 25.54
CA ILE A 356 -12.49 -21.98 26.35
C ILE A 356 -13.70 -22.81 26.79
N ALA A 357 -14.25 -23.63 25.89
CA ALA A 357 -15.38 -24.50 26.21
C ALA A 357 -15.01 -25.49 27.32
N HIS A 358 -13.82 -26.10 27.22
CA HIS A 358 -13.29 -26.99 28.23
C HIS A 358 -13.02 -26.30 29.57
N ASP A 359 -12.32 -25.15 29.57
CA ASP A 359 -11.95 -24.43 30.80
C ASP A 359 -13.14 -23.85 31.57
N LEU A 360 -14.19 -23.39 30.87
CA LEU A 360 -15.42 -22.88 31.48
C LEU A 360 -16.47 -23.99 31.71
N ASN A 361 -16.16 -25.23 31.35
CA ASN A 361 -17.03 -26.40 31.45
C ASN A 361 -18.43 -26.17 30.81
N VAL A 362 -18.43 -25.67 29.57
CA VAL A 362 -19.63 -25.40 28.77
C VAL A 362 -19.51 -26.05 27.39
N SER A 363 -20.63 -26.20 26.69
CA SER A 363 -20.60 -26.75 25.32
C SER A 363 -19.92 -25.80 24.32
N VAL A 364 -19.33 -26.35 23.27
CA VAL A 364 -18.79 -25.58 22.13
C VAL A 364 -19.88 -24.74 21.46
N GLU A 365 -21.12 -25.22 21.47
CA GLU A 365 -22.29 -24.47 20.99
C GLU A 365 -22.48 -23.17 21.78
N LEU A 366 -22.41 -23.23 23.12
CA LEU A 366 -22.45 -22.03 23.98
C LEU A 366 -21.27 -21.10 23.68
N VAL A 367 -20.04 -21.60 23.55
CA VAL A 367 -18.89 -20.74 23.23
C VAL A 367 -19.03 -20.10 21.83
N ASN A 368 -19.60 -20.79 20.85
CA ASN A 368 -19.89 -20.20 19.54
C ASN A 368 -20.90 -19.05 19.62
N LEU A 369 -21.81 -19.05 20.59
CA LEU A 369 -22.67 -17.89 20.84
C LEU A 369 -21.88 -16.63 21.25
N THR A 370 -20.65 -16.78 21.77
CA THR A 370 -19.76 -15.63 22.02
C THR A 370 -19.21 -15.02 20.73
N VAL A 371 -19.12 -15.80 19.65
CA VAL A 371 -18.81 -15.31 18.29
C VAL A 371 -20.06 -14.70 17.67
N THR A 372 -21.22 -15.36 17.80
CA THR A 372 -22.51 -14.84 17.34
C THR A 372 -22.82 -13.47 17.95
N SER A 373 -22.76 -13.34 19.27
CA SER A 373 -23.00 -12.08 19.97
C SER A 373 -22.00 -11.00 19.56
N TYR A 374 -20.72 -11.35 19.42
CA TYR A 374 -19.70 -10.44 18.88
C TYR A 374 -20.08 -9.94 17.47
N LEU A 375 -20.54 -10.80 16.57
CA LEU A 375 -20.95 -10.44 15.22
C LEU A 375 -22.20 -9.55 15.20
N ILE A 376 -23.19 -9.79 16.07
CA ILE A 376 -24.38 -8.92 16.18
C ILE A 376 -23.96 -7.49 16.49
N PHE A 377 -23.13 -7.30 17.52
CA PHE A 377 -22.64 -5.98 17.89
C PHE A 377 -21.66 -5.42 16.85
N GLN A 378 -20.96 -6.26 16.09
CA GLN A 378 -20.12 -5.81 14.97
C GLN A 378 -20.95 -5.23 13.82
N GLY A 379 -22.15 -5.75 13.60
CA GLY A 379 -23.10 -5.21 12.62
C GLY A 379 -23.75 -3.92 13.11
N VAL A 380 -24.18 -3.87 14.36
CA VAL A 380 -24.96 -2.76 14.94
C VAL A 380 -24.10 -1.55 15.31
N ALA A 381 -22.91 -1.76 15.88
CA ALA A 381 -22.11 -0.69 16.45
C ALA A 381 -21.67 0.38 15.44
N PRO A 382 -21.27 0.06 14.19
CA PRO A 382 -20.96 1.09 13.19
C PRO A 382 -22.15 2.00 12.86
N SER A 383 -23.38 1.49 12.92
CA SER A 383 -24.61 2.30 12.72
C SER A 383 -24.87 3.27 13.88
N LEU A 384 -24.30 3.03 15.06
CA LEU A 384 -24.35 3.95 16.20
C LEU A 384 -23.18 4.93 16.16
N TRP A 385 -21.95 4.41 16.16
CA TRP A 385 -20.74 5.22 16.27
C TRP A 385 -20.39 5.98 14.99
N GLY A 386 -20.80 5.50 13.82
CA GLY A 386 -20.61 6.18 12.54
C GLY A 386 -21.31 7.55 12.53
N PRO A 387 -22.64 7.63 12.69
CA PRO A 387 -23.36 8.89 12.79
C PRO A 387 -22.90 9.78 13.96
N ILE A 388 -22.54 9.18 15.11
CA ILE A 388 -21.96 9.95 16.22
C ILE A 388 -20.64 10.60 15.77
N SER A 389 -19.79 9.88 15.04
CA SER A 389 -18.52 10.42 14.53
C SER A 389 -18.71 11.52 13.47
N ASP A 390 -19.79 11.48 12.68
CA ASP A 390 -20.14 12.50 11.68
C ASP A 390 -20.65 13.81 12.31
N VAL A 391 -21.05 13.80 13.59
CA VAL A 391 -21.65 14.96 14.28
C VAL A 391 -20.82 15.45 15.45
N LYS A 392 -20.33 14.53 16.30
CA LYS A 392 -19.56 14.84 17.51
C LYS A 392 -18.04 14.87 17.26
N GLY A 393 -17.57 14.39 16.11
CA GLY A 393 -16.15 14.39 15.74
C GLY A 393 -15.54 12.99 15.71
N ARG A 394 -14.52 12.81 14.85
CA ARG A 394 -13.83 11.54 14.64
C ARG A 394 -12.98 11.14 15.82
N ARG A 395 -12.31 12.12 16.45
CA ARG A 395 -11.39 11.85 17.56
C ARG A 395 -12.13 11.38 18.81
N ILE A 396 -13.23 12.06 19.15
CA ILE A 396 -14.10 11.68 20.26
C ILE A 396 -14.61 10.25 20.03
N ALA A 397 -15.13 9.97 18.84
CA ALA A 397 -15.62 8.64 18.51
C ALA A 397 -14.53 7.58 18.69
N TYR A 398 -13.33 7.78 18.13
CA TYR A 398 -12.20 6.85 18.29
C TYR A 398 -11.78 6.62 19.74
N CYS A 399 -11.66 7.69 20.54
CA CYS A 399 -11.23 7.56 21.94
C CYS A 399 -12.24 6.73 22.75
N PHE A 400 -13.54 7.02 22.60
CA PHE A 400 -14.57 6.27 23.32
C PHE A 400 -14.70 4.83 22.83
N THR A 401 -14.64 4.58 21.52
CA THR A 401 -14.71 3.20 21.00
C THR A 401 -13.52 2.37 21.46
N PHE A 402 -12.30 2.92 21.45
CA PHE A 402 -11.12 2.23 21.97
C PHE A 402 -11.11 2.09 23.49
N LEU A 403 -11.65 3.05 24.24
CA LEU A 403 -11.81 2.93 25.69
C LEU A 403 -12.76 1.77 26.05
N VAL A 404 -13.88 1.66 25.34
CA VAL A 404 -14.82 0.54 25.50
C VAL A 404 -14.13 -0.78 25.15
N PHE A 405 -13.39 -0.83 24.04
CA PHE A 405 -12.64 -2.02 23.62
C PHE A 405 -11.58 -2.43 24.66
N PHE A 406 -10.76 -1.50 25.12
CA PHE A 406 -9.71 -1.70 26.12
C PHE A 406 -10.28 -2.22 27.44
N SER A 407 -11.33 -1.56 27.95
CA SER A 407 -11.99 -1.94 29.21
C SER A 407 -12.62 -3.33 29.12
N ALA A 408 -13.24 -3.65 27.97
CA ALA A 408 -13.79 -4.98 27.72
C ALA A 408 -12.69 -6.05 27.66
N CYS A 409 -11.52 -5.76 27.06
CA CYS A 409 -10.39 -6.70 27.02
C CYS A 409 -9.85 -7.02 28.41
N ILE A 410 -9.75 -6.03 29.30
CA ILE A 410 -9.35 -6.26 30.71
C ILE A 410 -10.34 -7.21 31.39
N GLY A 411 -11.63 -6.92 31.28
CA GLY A 411 -12.65 -7.77 31.88
C GLY A 411 -12.67 -9.20 31.29
N LEU A 412 -12.39 -9.34 29.99
CA LEU A 412 -12.32 -10.64 29.32
C LEU A 412 -11.12 -11.46 29.80
N ALA A 413 -9.99 -10.81 30.01
CA ALA A 413 -8.79 -11.44 30.56
C ALA A 413 -9.04 -12.01 31.96
N GLU A 414 -9.85 -11.32 32.77
CA GLU A 414 -10.25 -11.71 34.12
C GLU A 414 -11.57 -12.50 34.18
N SER A 415 -12.10 -12.95 33.04
CA SER A 415 -13.40 -13.64 33.01
C SER A 415 -13.31 -15.05 33.61
N LYS A 416 -14.21 -15.34 34.54
CA LYS A 416 -14.29 -16.61 35.31
C LYS A 416 -15.52 -17.45 34.99
N ASN A 417 -16.50 -16.88 34.29
CA ASN A 417 -17.73 -17.55 33.93
C ASN A 417 -18.17 -17.16 32.51
N TYR A 418 -19.03 -18.00 31.94
CA TYR A 418 -19.54 -17.84 30.59
C TYR A 418 -20.39 -16.58 30.38
N ALA A 419 -21.21 -16.21 31.37
CA ALA A 419 -22.08 -15.03 31.28
C ALA A 419 -21.27 -13.72 31.17
N THR A 420 -20.20 -13.60 31.95
CA THR A 420 -19.26 -12.48 31.85
C THR A 420 -18.55 -12.48 30.51
N LEU A 421 -18.11 -13.64 30.01
CA LEU A 421 -17.46 -13.76 28.71
C LEU A 421 -18.36 -13.24 27.58
N ILE A 422 -19.62 -13.68 27.50
CA ILE A 422 -20.53 -13.27 26.42
C ILE A 422 -20.85 -11.77 26.47
N VAL A 423 -21.16 -11.22 27.66
CA VAL A 423 -21.49 -9.80 27.83
C VAL A 423 -20.29 -8.92 27.46
N LEU A 424 -19.10 -9.28 27.93
CA LEU A 424 -17.90 -8.51 27.62
C LEU A 424 -17.46 -8.67 26.15
N ARG A 425 -17.78 -9.79 25.49
CA ARG A 425 -17.58 -9.93 24.04
C ARG A 425 -18.48 -8.98 23.24
N CYS A 426 -19.71 -8.75 23.67
CA CYS A 426 -20.58 -7.71 23.08
C CYS A 426 -19.96 -6.32 23.21
N LEU A 427 -19.47 -5.97 24.41
CA LEU A 427 -18.81 -4.69 24.67
C LEU A 427 -17.52 -4.54 23.87
N GLN A 428 -16.69 -5.58 23.81
CA GLN A 428 -15.47 -5.62 23.02
C GLN A 428 -15.76 -5.36 21.53
N SER A 429 -16.77 -6.04 20.98
CA SER A 429 -17.18 -5.82 19.59
C SER A 429 -17.63 -4.38 19.35
N THR A 430 -18.45 -3.83 20.25
CA THR A 430 -18.97 -2.45 20.16
C THR A 430 -17.84 -1.41 20.05
N GLY A 431 -16.76 -1.61 20.79
CA GLY A 431 -15.58 -0.75 20.74
C GLY A 431 -14.71 -0.94 19.50
N SER A 432 -14.57 -2.18 19.02
CA SER A 432 -13.68 -2.48 17.87
C SER A 432 -14.33 -2.26 16.50
N ALA A 433 -15.62 -2.57 16.33
CA ALA A 433 -16.24 -2.67 15.01
C ALA A 433 -16.33 -1.33 14.27
N SER A 434 -16.52 -0.26 15.04
CA SER A 434 -16.72 1.09 14.54
C SER A 434 -15.44 1.71 13.99
N THR A 435 -14.26 1.17 14.30
CA THR A 435 -12.98 1.73 13.81
C THR A 435 -12.88 1.68 12.30
N ILE A 436 -13.52 0.69 11.66
CA ILE A 436 -13.59 0.54 10.21
C ILE A 436 -14.40 1.69 9.60
N ALA A 437 -15.60 1.96 10.15
CA ALA A 437 -16.49 3.00 9.66
C ALA A 437 -15.99 4.41 9.98
N ILE A 438 -15.42 4.62 11.17
CA ILE A 438 -14.83 5.90 11.54
C ILE A 438 -13.56 6.15 10.73
N GLY A 439 -12.76 5.11 10.43
CA GLY A 439 -11.53 5.22 9.65
C GLY A 439 -11.77 5.55 8.20
N SER A 440 -12.78 4.94 7.59
CA SER A 440 -13.23 5.37 6.26
C SER A 440 -13.79 6.80 6.29
N GLY A 441 -14.45 7.20 7.38
CA GLY A 441 -14.87 8.60 7.61
C GLY A 441 -13.70 9.58 7.70
N VAL A 442 -12.66 9.26 8.47
CA VAL A 442 -11.43 10.08 8.59
C VAL A 442 -10.74 10.22 7.24
N ILE A 443 -10.55 9.11 6.51
CA ILE A 443 -10.01 9.15 5.15
C ILE A 443 -10.91 10.04 4.29
N GLY A 444 -12.23 9.91 4.37
CA GLY A 444 -13.18 10.77 3.64
C GLY A 444 -13.10 12.26 3.98
N ASP A 445 -12.74 12.61 5.22
CA ASP A 445 -12.61 14.00 5.69
C ASP A 445 -11.29 14.65 5.24
N ILE A 446 -10.19 13.88 5.26
CA ILE A 446 -8.83 14.36 4.95
C ILE A 446 -8.45 14.19 3.47
N THR A 447 -9.18 13.36 2.73
CA THR A 447 -8.98 13.13 1.30
C THR A 447 -10.06 13.81 0.48
N THR A 448 -9.73 14.12 -0.76
CA THR A 448 -10.72 14.57 -1.75
C THR A 448 -11.27 13.39 -2.53
N ARG A 449 -12.33 13.62 -3.33
CA ARG A 449 -13.06 12.57 -4.06
C ARG A 449 -12.11 11.70 -4.90
N ALA A 450 -11.19 12.38 -5.56
CA ALA A 450 -10.02 11.94 -6.28
C ALA A 450 -9.20 10.83 -5.58
N GLU A 451 -8.53 11.18 -4.48
CA GLU A 451 -7.52 10.33 -3.84
C GLU A 451 -8.12 9.17 -3.06
N ARG A 452 -9.43 9.28 -2.78
CA ARG A 452 -10.17 8.44 -1.86
C ARG A 452 -10.06 6.97 -2.21
N GLY A 453 -10.15 6.60 -3.49
CA GLY A 453 -10.12 5.20 -3.92
C GLY A 453 -8.80 4.48 -3.55
N GLY A 454 -7.67 5.16 -3.67
CA GLY A 454 -6.35 4.59 -3.37
C GLY A 454 -6.11 4.40 -1.88
N LEU A 455 -6.37 5.44 -1.10
CA LEU A 455 -6.20 5.39 0.35
C LEU A 455 -7.22 4.45 1.00
N MET A 456 -8.43 4.37 0.46
CA MET A 456 -9.38 3.31 0.83
C MET A 456 -8.85 1.92 0.49
N GLY A 457 -8.25 1.72 -0.68
CA GLY A 457 -7.64 0.44 -1.07
C GLY A 457 -6.56 -0.03 -0.08
N ILE A 458 -5.65 0.86 0.32
CA ILE A 458 -4.60 0.53 1.32
C ILE A 458 -5.26 0.30 2.69
N PHE A 459 -6.25 1.09 3.08
CA PHE A 459 -6.99 0.92 4.34
C PHE A 459 -7.68 -0.45 4.40
N GLN A 460 -8.29 -0.88 3.29
CA GLN A 460 -8.93 -2.19 3.17
C GLN A 460 -7.91 -3.34 3.17
N ALA A 461 -6.75 -3.18 2.53
CA ALA A 461 -5.69 -4.19 2.59
C ALA A 461 -5.20 -4.43 4.03
N GLY A 462 -5.03 -3.36 4.82
CA GLY A 462 -4.67 -3.46 6.24
C GLY A 462 -5.76 -4.07 7.14
N LEU A 463 -7.03 -4.08 6.69
CA LEU A 463 -8.13 -4.76 7.37
C LEU A 463 -8.10 -6.27 7.18
N LEU A 464 -7.48 -6.77 6.11
CA LEU A 464 -7.49 -8.19 5.75
C LEU A 464 -6.31 -8.97 6.29
N ALA A 465 -5.14 -8.35 6.48
CA ALA A 465 -3.96 -9.00 7.05
C ALA A 465 -4.25 -9.78 8.35
N PRO A 466 -5.12 -9.30 9.26
CA PRO A 466 -5.35 -10.02 10.50
C PRO A 466 -6.26 -11.25 10.40
N VAL A 467 -6.93 -11.49 9.27
CA VAL A 467 -7.61 -12.77 9.01
C VAL A 467 -6.60 -13.91 8.94
N ALA A 468 -5.42 -13.65 8.37
CA ALA A 468 -4.33 -14.62 8.32
C ALA A 468 -3.53 -14.67 9.63
N ILE A 469 -3.15 -13.49 10.16
CA ILE A 469 -2.18 -13.39 11.26
C ILE A 469 -2.83 -13.66 12.63
N GLY A 470 -4.07 -13.22 12.81
CA GLY A 470 -4.78 -13.30 14.10
C GLY A 470 -4.82 -14.72 14.67
N PRO A 471 -5.35 -15.72 13.93
CA PRO A 471 -5.43 -17.09 14.42
C PRO A 471 -4.06 -17.72 14.73
N ILE A 472 -2.99 -17.35 14.02
CA ILE A 472 -1.64 -17.87 14.29
C ILE A 472 -1.18 -17.40 15.67
N ILE A 473 -1.29 -16.10 15.93
CA ILE A 473 -0.89 -15.51 17.21
C ILE A 473 -1.83 -16.01 18.33
N GLY A 474 -3.11 -16.17 18.04
CA GLY A 474 -4.11 -16.69 18.96
C GLY A 474 -3.81 -18.12 19.40
N GLY A 475 -3.59 -19.02 18.44
CA GLY A 475 -3.22 -20.40 18.71
C GLY A 475 -1.88 -20.53 19.43
N ALA A 476 -0.89 -19.70 19.07
CA ALA A 476 0.40 -19.66 19.74
C ALA A 476 0.31 -19.21 21.21
N ILE A 477 -0.41 -18.12 21.48
CA ILE A 477 -0.57 -17.57 22.83
C ILE A 477 -1.45 -18.48 23.68
N ALA A 478 -2.60 -18.92 23.16
CA ALA A 478 -3.52 -19.76 23.92
C ALA A 478 -2.88 -21.12 24.25
N GLY A 479 -2.16 -21.72 23.29
CA GLY A 479 -1.53 -23.02 23.48
C GLY A 479 -0.31 -23.00 24.42
N SER A 480 0.28 -21.83 24.68
CA SER A 480 1.47 -21.69 25.55
C SER A 480 1.19 -21.03 26.90
N LEU A 481 0.38 -19.97 26.91
CA LEU A 481 0.12 -19.11 28.07
C LEU A 481 -1.37 -19.16 28.50
N GLY A 482 -2.19 -19.99 27.87
CA GLY A 482 -3.63 -20.09 28.11
C GLY A 482 -4.46 -19.02 27.38
N TRP A 483 -5.73 -19.32 27.15
CA TRP A 483 -6.63 -18.48 26.34
C TRP A 483 -6.86 -17.06 26.90
N ARG A 484 -6.79 -16.87 28.22
CA ARG A 484 -6.90 -15.55 28.87
C ARG A 484 -5.79 -14.59 28.42
N SER A 485 -4.63 -15.12 28.09
CA SER A 485 -3.48 -14.35 27.61
C SER A 485 -3.73 -13.68 26.25
N ILE A 486 -4.68 -14.19 25.44
CA ILE A 486 -5.15 -13.49 24.23
C ILE A 486 -5.73 -12.12 24.60
N PHE A 487 -6.53 -12.05 25.66
CA PHE A 487 -7.18 -10.82 26.07
C PHE A 487 -6.21 -9.85 26.75
N TRP A 488 -5.21 -10.35 27.49
CA TRP A 488 -4.11 -9.52 27.98
C TRP A 488 -3.28 -8.93 26.84
N PHE A 489 -2.97 -9.73 25.81
CA PHE A 489 -2.31 -9.24 24.60
C PHE A 489 -3.14 -8.13 23.94
N LEU A 490 -4.44 -8.34 23.75
CA LEU A 490 -5.34 -7.32 23.18
C LEU A 490 -5.46 -6.07 24.05
N THR A 491 -5.38 -6.21 25.37
CA THR A 491 -5.36 -5.09 26.33
C THR A 491 -4.12 -4.24 26.15
N ILE A 492 -2.93 -4.84 26.11
CA ILE A 492 -1.66 -4.12 25.90
C ILE A 492 -1.68 -3.42 24.54
N TYR A 493 -2.09 -4.15 23.49
CA TYR A 493 -2.18 -3.63 22.13
C TYR A 493 -3.14 -2.43 22.03
N SER A 494 -4.36 -2.57 22.57
CA SER A 494 -5.36 -1.50 22.53
C SER A 494 -5.03 -0.32 23.45
N GLY A 495 -4.39 -0.57 24.59
CA GLY A 495 -3.94 0.49 25.49
C GLY A 495 -2.84 1.35 24.86
N ALA A 496 -1.85 0.72 24.22
CA ALA A 496 -0.82 1.43 23.47
C ALA A 496 -1.44 2.24 22.32
N PHE A 497 -2.38 1.66 21.58
CA PHE A 497 -3.05 2.36 20.48
C PHE A 497 -3.95 3.51 20.97
N LEU A 498 -4.70 3.31 22.05
CA LEU A 498 -5.52 4.35 22.68
C LEU A 498 -4.65 5.53 23.15
N LEU A 499 -3.49 5.25 23.75
CA LEU A 499 -2.53 6.28 24.13
C LEU A 499 -2.06 7.07 22.90
N LEU A 500 -1.68 6.38 21.82
CA LEU A 500 -1.30 7.02 20.56
C LEU A 500 -2.45 7.86 19.97
N LEU A 501 -3.69 7.37 20.00
CA LEU A 501 -4.85 8.13 19.54
C LEU A 501 -5.09 9.40 20.37
N ILE A 502 -4.98 9.31 21.70
CA ILE A 502 -5.16 10.45 22.59
C ILE A 502 -4.06 11.50 22.32
N VAL A 503 -2.81 11.07 22.12
CA VAL A 503 -1.68 11.99 21.94
C VAL A 503 -1.60 12.56 20.52
N LEU A 504 -1.82 11.72 19.50
CA LEU A 504 -1.45 12.03 18.11
C LEU A 504 -2.63 12.31 17.19
N LEU A 505 -3.84 11.76 17.41
CA LEU A 505 -4.94 11.90 16.47
C LEU A 505 -5.60 13.28 16.63
N PRO A 506 -5.52 14.20 15.64
CA PRO A 506 -6.28 15.44 15.67
C PRO A 506 -7.75 15.20 15.31
N GLU A 507 -8.61 16.17 15.61
CA GLU A 507 -9.98 16.15 15.09
C GLU A 507 -9.96 16.47 13.58
N THR A 508 -10.61 15.65 12.76
CA THR A 508 -10.61 15.76 11.29
C THR A 508 -11.96 16.21 10.72
N LEU A 509 -13.02 16.22 11.53
CA LEU A 509 -14.37 16.53 11.04
C LEU A 509 -14.53 18.00 10.66
N ARG A 510 -14.76 18.27 9.38
CA ARG A 510 -14.85 19.65 8.83
C ARG A 510 -15.98 20.51 9.40
N SER A 511 -17.06 19.92 9.93
CA SER A 511 -18.14 20.70 10.57
C SER A 511 -17.76 21.26 11.95
N ILE A 512 -16.72 20.70 12.60
CA ILE A 512 -16.23 21.13 13.92
C ILE A 512 -15.00 22.02 13.77
N VAL A 513 -13.99 21.54 13.04
CA VAL A 513 -12.69 22.22 12.94
C VAL A 513 -12.49 22.97 11.63
N ALA A 514 -13.47 22.93 10.71
CA ALA A 514 -13.28 23.39 9.32
C ALA A 514 -12.04 22.71 8.71
N ASN A 515 -11.09 23.49 8.18
CA ASN A 515 -9.79 22.99 7.72
C ASN A 515 -8.70 23.13 8.82
N GLY A 516 -9.07 22.95 10.09
CA GLY A 516 -8.18 23.11 11.25
C GLY A 516 -8.14 24.53 11.83
N GLY A 517 -8.91 25.48 11.30
CA GLY A 517 -8.90 26.89 11.72
C GLY A 517 -9.67 27.18 13.02
N ARG A 518 -10.36 26.19 13.59
CA ARG A 518 -11.13 26.34 14.84
C ARG A 518 -10.70 25.30 15.87
N VAL A 519 -10.43 25.75 17.08
CA VAL A 519 -10.16 24.86 18.20
C VAL A 519 -11.48 24.24 18.67
N PRO A 520 -11.57 22.91 18.81
CA PRO A 520 -12.77 22.27 19.34
C PRO A 520 -13.15 22.82 20.72
N SER A 521 -14.44 23.06 20.93
CA SER A 521 -14.96 23.58 22.20
C SER A 521 -14.86 22.57 23.34
N SER A 522 -14.96 21.26 23.06
CA SER A 522 -14.89 20.21 24.07
C SER A 522 -13.43 19.83 24.43
N PRO A 523 -13.10 19.67 25.73
CA PRO A 523 -11.74 19.36 26.17
C PRO A 523 -11.22 18.00 25.68
N ILE A 524 -12.11 17.04 25.45
CA ILE A 524 -11.76 15.71 24.90
C ILE A 524 -11.45 15.80 23.39
N ALA A 525 -12.07 16.73 22.66
CA ALA A 525 -11.71 16.97 21.26
C ALA A 525 -10.46 17.85 21.12
N ARG A 526 -10.11 18.64 22.14
CA ARG A 526 -8.85 19.40 22.19
C ARG A 526 -7.68 18.43 22.26
N TYR A 527 -6.90 18.40 21.20
CA TYR A 527 -5.62 17.72 21.21
C TYR A 527 -4.56 18.75 21.60
N PRO A 528 -3.34 18.35 21.99
CA PRO A 528 -2.25 19.30 22.20
C PRO A 528 -1.80 19.86 20.85
N LEU A 529 -2.68 20.69 20.27
CA LEU A 529 -2.49 21.40 19.01
C LEU A 529 -1.20 22.21 19.08
N PHE A 530 -0.82 22.69 20.27
CA PHE A 530 0.45 23.39 20.51
C PHE A 530 1.70 22.50 20.26
N LEU A 531 1.66 21.20 20.59
CA LEU A 531 2.77 20.29 20.29
C LEU A 531 2.86 20.10 18.78
N TYR A 532 1.74 19.80 18.13
CA TYR A 532 1.70 19.64 16.68
C TYR A 532 2.13 20.92 15.96
N GLN A 533 1.59 22.08 16.32
CA GLN A 533 1.97 23.41 15.78
C GLN A 533 3.45 23.75 16.03
N LYS A 534 4.06 23.24 17.10
CA LYS A 534 5.49 23.42 17.37
C LYS A 534 6.38 22.55 16.48
N PHE A 535 5.86 21.39 16.03
CA PHE A 535 6.57 20.46 15.15
C PHE A 535 6.13 20.54 13.66
N THR A 536 5.06 21.30 13.36
CA THR A 536 4.46 21.43 12.02
C THR A 536 4.90 22.72 11.33
N LYS A 537 5.21 22.59 10.04
CA LYS A 537 5.64 23.71 9.18
C LYS A 537 4.56 24.49 8.46
N VAL A 538 3.32 24.07 8.62
CA VAL A 538 2.18 24.72 7.98
C VAL A 538 2.02 26.10 8.63
N GLN A 539 2.19 27.16 7.84
CA GLN A 539 1.85 28.51 8.29
C GLN A 539 0.33 28.59 8.42
N TRP A 540 -0.13 28.61 9.67
CA TRP A 540 -1.52 28.80 10.02
C TRP A 540 -1.85 30.28 9.86
N ASN A 541 -2.49 30.62 8.74
CA ASN A 541 -2.89 32.00 8.48
C ASN A 541 -4.01 32.37 9.46
N ARG A 542 -3.67 33.09 10.53
CA ARG A 542 -4.61 33.47 11.60
C ARG A 542 -5.65 34.50 11.15
N ASP A 543 -5.33 35.22 10.08
CA ASP A 543 -6.11 36.35 9.55
C ASP A 543 -6.97 35.96 8.33
N ALA A 544 -6.93 34.68 7.91
CA ALA A 544 -7.81 34.19 6.85
C ALA A 544 -9.22 33.98 7.40
N ASP A 545 -10.23 34.49 6.68
CA ASP A 545 -11.63 34.28 7.03
C ASP A 545 -11.89 32.77 7.24
N PRO A 546 -12.42 32.37 8.42
CA PRO A 546 -12.57 30.96 8.73
C PRO A 546 -13.48 30.32 7.69
N PRO A 547 -13.04 29.27 6.98
CA PRO A 547 -13.88 28.60 5.99
C PRO A 547 -15.20 28.21 6.66
N GLN A 548 -16.31 28.53 5.99
CA GLN A 548 -17.62 28.25 6.55
C GLN A 548 -17.70 26.75 6.85
N PRO A 549 -18.04 26.37 8.10
CA PRO A 549 -18.14 24.97 8.45
C PRO A 549 -19.19 24.32 7.56
N ALA A 550 -18.90 23.11 7.10
CA ALA A 550 -19.90 22.30 6.42
C ALA A 550 -21.17 22.22 7.30
N ALA A 551 -22.34 22.28 6.66
CA ALA A 551 -23.62 22.25 7.36
C ALA A 551 -23.65 21.11 8.38
N ARG A 552 -24.09 21.41 9.61
CA ARG A 552 -24.23 20.40 10.66
C ARG A 552 -25.20 19.35 10.18
N LYS A 553 -24.72 18.11 10.06
CA LYS A 553 -25.57 16.96 9.80
C LYS A 553 -26.25 16.55 11.10
N TYR A 554 -27.46 15.99 10.98
CA TYR A 554 -28.12 15.35 12.10
C TYR A 554 -27.67 13.89 12.21
N ILE A 555 -27.79 13.33 13.41
CA ILE A 555 -27.48 11.92 13.65
C ILE A 555 -28.59 11.08 12.99
N ASP A 556 -28.34 10.53 11.80
CA ASP A 556 -29.26 9.59 11.14
C ASP A 556 -28.83 8.14 11.37
N ILE A 557 -29.26 7.57 12.49
CA ILE A 557 -29.04 6.14 12.81
C ILE A 557 -29.88 5.24 11.90
N THR A 558 -30.95 5.76 11.29
CA THR A 558 -31.92 4.97 10.50
C THR A 558 -31.53 4.82 9.03
N GLY A 559 -30.60 5.64 8.53
CA GLY A 559 -30.15 5.63 7.14
C GLY A 559 -29.76 4.25 6.61
N PRO A 560 -28.89 3.48 7.31
CA PRO A 560 -28.53 2.14 6.88
C PRO A 560 -29.72 1.16 6.81
N PHE A 561 -30.63 1.23 7.78
CA PHE A 561 -31.83 0.38 7.78
C PHE A 561 -32.75 0.68 6.58
N ARG A 562 -32.86 1.96 6.20
CA ARG A 562 -33.67 2.36 5.03
C ARG A 562 -33.08 1.85 3.72
N ILE A 563 -31.75 1.91 3.54
CA ILE A 563 -31.09 1.37 2.33
C ILE A 563 -31.21 -0.15 2.29
N LEU A 564 -31.04 -0.83 3.43
CA LEU A 564 -31.16 -2.28 3.54
C LEU A 564 -32.53 -2.81 3.06
N ILE A 565 -33.61 -2.08 3.35
CA ILE A 565 -34.98 -2.46 2.97
C ILE A 565 -35.34 -1.93 1.56
N SER A 566 -34.51 -1.08 0.98
CA SER A 566 -34.77 -0.52 -0.34
C SER A 566 -34.72 -1.60 -1.42
N LYS A 567 -35.71 -1.61 -2.32
CA LYS A 567 -35.76 -2.55 -3.45
C LYS A 567 -34.51 -2.48 -4.34
N HIS A 568 -33.81 -1.34 -4.35
CA HIS A 568 -32.61 -1.09 -5.15
C HIS A 568 -31.36 -1.84 -4.63
N ALA A 569 -31.30 -2.12 -3.33
CA ALA A 569 -30.12 -2.68 -2.67
C ALA A 569 -30.39 -4.02 -1.98
N ALA A 570 -31.61 -4.26 -1.51
CA ALA A 570 -31.95 -5.43 -0.71
C ALA A 570 -31.58 -6.77 -1.37
N PRO A 571 -31.87 -7.02 -2.67
CA PRO A 571 -31.57 -8.32 -3.29
C PRO A 571 -30.07 -8.63 -3.28
N ILE A 572 -29.23 -7.65 -3.64
CA ILE A 572 -27.79 -7.85 -3.71
C ILE A 572 -27.12 -7.86 -2.32
N ILE A 573 -27.64 -7.08 -1.37
CA ILE A 573 -27.16 -7.09 0.02
C ILE A 573 -27.47 -8.43 0.70
N VAL A 574 -28.69 -8.95 0.54
CA VAL A 574 -29.09 -10.24 1.11
C VAL A 574 -28.28 -11.38 0.50
N PHE A 575 -28.05 -11.35 -0.82
CA PHE A 575 -27.16 -12.31 -1.48
C PHE A 575 -25.78 -12.33 -0.84
N LEU A 576 -25.13 -11.17 -0.71
CA LEU A 576 -23.80 -11.11 -0.10
C LEU A 576 -23.82 -11.50 1.37
N ALA A 577 -24.86 -11.13 2.11
CA ALA A 577 -25.00 -11.46 3.52
C ALA A 577 -25.05 -12.99 3.75
N ILE A 578 -25.78 -13.73 2.90
CA ILE A 578 -25.82 -15.19 2.93
C ILE A 578 -24.45 -15.80 2.61
N TYR A 579 -23.79 -15.32 1.55
CA TYR A 579 -22.47 -15.81 1.16
C TYR A 579 -21.40 -15.58 2.24
N TYR A 580 -21.43 -14.39 2.85
CA TYR A 580 -20.58 -14.05 3.98
C TYR A 580 -20.90 -14.91 5.21
N ALA A 581 -22.18 -15.18 5.49
CA ALA A 581 -22.59 -16.03 6.60
C ALA A 581 -22.05 -17.46 6.47
N VAL A 582 -22.16 -18.07 5.29
CA VAL A 582 -21.64 -19.43 5.07
C VAL A 582 -20.12 -19.48 5.18
N TRP A 583 -19.40 -18.44 4.70
CA TRP A 583 -17.96 -18.33 4.93
C TRP A 583 -17.62 -18.21 6.42
N GLN A 584 -18.39 -17.41 7.18
CA GLN A 584 -18.17 -17.27 8.62
C GLN A 584 -18.51 -18.56 9.39
N MET A 585 -19.52 -19.31 8.93
CA MET A 585 -19.88 -20.63 9.47
C MET A 585 -18.74 -21.63 9.28
N SER A 586 -18.10 -21.67 8.10
CA SER A 586 -16.98 -22.57 7.86
C SER A 586 -15.78 -22.21 8.74
N ILE A 587 -15.41 -20.93 8.84
CA ILE A 587 -14.34 -20.43 9.72
C ILE A 587 -14.60 -20.80 11.18
N THR A 588 -15.83 -20.63 11.68
CA THR A 588 -16.16 -20.92 13.08
C THR A 588 -16.12 -22.43 13.35
N ALA A 589 -16.72 -23.23 12.48
CA ALA A 589 -16.76 -24.68 12.65
C ALA A 589 -15.37 -25.32 12.48
N MET A 590 -14.49 -24.71 11.69
CA MET A 590 -13.16 -25.24 11.38
C MET A 590 -12.33 -25.57 12.63
N SER A 591 -12.28 -24.68 13.63
CA SER A 591 -11.52 -24.95 14.86
C SER A 591 -12.01 -26.19 15.59
N SER A 592 -13.32 -26.29 15.80
CA SER A 592 -13.92 -27.39 16.54
C SER A 592 -13.85 -28.70 15.76
N LEU A 593 -14.12 -28.66 14.46
CA LEU A 593 -14.08 -29.83 13.59
C LEU A 593 -12.66 -30.40 13.46
N PHE A 594 -11.64 -29.56 13.32
CA PHE A 594 -10.26 -30.04 13.26
C PHE A 594 -9.77 -30.60 14.60
N GLN A 595 -10.20 -30.04 15.73
CA GLN A 595 -9.90 -30.63 17.02
C GLN A 595 -10.59 -31.99 17.20
N GLU A 596 -11.90 -32.07 16.95
CA GLU A 596 -12.71 -33.28 17.16
C GLU A 596 -12.33 -34.42 16.20
N ARG A 597 -12.13 -34.11 14.91
CA ARG A 597 -11.95 -35.14 13.86
C ARG A 597 -10.49 -35.50 13.60
N TYR A 598 -9.57 -34.57 13.83
CA TYR A 598 -8.13 -34.76 13.55
C TYR A 598 -7.24 -34.62 14.80
N GLY A 599 -7.79 -34.30 15.97
CA GLY A 599 -7.03 -34.23 17.22
C GLY A 599 -6.01 -33.09 17.29
N LEU A 600 -6.20 -32.01 16.52
CA LEU A 600 -5.22 -30.93 16.44
C LEU A 600 -5.16 -30.09 17.71
N GLY A 601 -3.94 -29.69 18.09
CA GLY A 601 -3.71 -28.69 19.14
C GLY A 601 -3.95 -27.25 18.67
N GLU A 602 -4.04 -26.31 19.60
CA GLU A 602 -4.40 -24.90 19.33
C GLU A 602 -3.47 -24.20 18.33
N ILE A 603 -2.16 -24.45 18.43
CA ILE A 603 -1.16 -23.92 17.50
C ILE A 603 -1.40 -24.45 16.08
N GLN A 604 -1.65 -25.76 15.97
CA GLN A 604 -1.89 -26.42 14.69
C GLN A 604 -3.20 -25.91 14.07
N ILE A 605 -4.26 -25.75 14.87
CA ILE A 605 -5.52 -25.14 14.44
C ILE A 605 -5.26 -23.72 13.92
N GLY A 606 -4.52 -22.89 14.66
CA GLY A 606 -4.14 -21.54 14.25
C GLY A 606 -3.43 -21.49 12.89
N LEU A 607 -2.56 -22.46 12.60
CA LEU A 607 -1.87 -22.57 11.31
C LEU A 607 -2.81 -22.91 10.14
N THR A 608 -3.90 -23.65 10.38
CA THR A 608 -4.87 -24.00 9.30
C THR A 608 -5.56 -22.76 8.69
N PHE A 609 -5.70 -21.67 9.46
CA PHE A 609 -6.30 -20.42 8.99
C PHE A 609 -5.42 -19.65 7.99
N ILE A 610 -4.13 -20.00 7.86
CA ILE A 610 -3.22 -19.38 6.87
C ILE A 610 -3.80 -19.54 5.45
N ALA A 611 -4.36 -20.70 5.14
CA ALA A 611 -4.93 -20.97 3.83
C ALA A 611 -6.09 -19.99 3.51
N ASN A 612 -7.05 -19.85 4.43
CA ASN A 612 -8.17 -18.92 4.29
C ASN A 612 -7.69 -17.46 4.19
N GLY A 613 -6.74 -17.07 5.04
CA GLY A 613 -6.15 -15.72 5.02
C GLY A 613 -5.39 -15.41 3.73
N ALA A 614 -4.56 -16.34 3.24
CA ALA A 614 -3.83 -16.19 1.98
C ALA A 614 -4.77 -16.11 0.77
N GLY A 615 -5.81 -16.95 0.73
CA GLY A 615 -6.85 -16.88 -0.28
C GLY A 615 -7.55 -15.53 -0.30
N SER A 616 -7.92 -15.03 0.89
CA SER A 616 -8.55 -13.70 1.06
C SER A 616 -7.67 -12.55 0.54
N MET A 617 -6.36 -12.61 0.81
CA MET A 617 -5.38 -11.61 0.33
C MET A 617 -5.23 -11.66 -1.20
N ILE A 618 -5.05 -12.85 -1.78
CA ILE A 618 -4.95 -13.03 -3.23
C ILE A 618 -6.24 -12.54 -3.91
N GLY A 619 -7.40 -12.87 -3.34
CA GLY A 619 -8.69 -12.43 -3.84
C GLY A 619 -8.82 -10.93 -3.96
N THR A 620 -8.35 -10.20 -2.96
CA THR A 620 -8.40 -8.72 -2.98
C THR A 620 -7.52 -8.14 -4.08
N LEU A 621 -6.28 -8.62 -4.20
CA LEU A 621 -5.31 -8.11 -5.16
C LEU A 621 -5.70 -8.45 -6.62
N VAL A 622 -6.18 -9.67 -6.84
CA VAL A 622 -6.53 -10.16 -8.16
C VAL A 622 -7.88 -9.60 -8.62
N THR A 623 -8.91 -9.58 -7.75
CA THR A 623 -10.24 -9.14 -8.13
C THR A 623 -10.31 -7.65 -8.45
N GLY A 624 -9.52 -6.80 -7.80
CA GLY A 624 -9.42 -5.38 -8.16
C GLY A 624 -9.03 -5.19 -9.63
N LYS A 625 -7.94 -5.84 -10.06
CA LYS A 625 -7.47 -5.78 -11.46
C LYS A 625 -8.47 -6.37 -12.45
N ILE A 626 -9.11 -7.49 -12.09
CA ILE A 626 -10.10 -8.14 -12.95
C ILE A 626 -11.35 -7.25 -13.11
N LEU A 627 -11.82 -6.61 -12.03
CA LEU A 627 -12.97 -5.70 -12.07
C LEU A 627 -12.73 -4.51 -13.00
N ASP A 628 -11.52 -3.94 -12.97
CA ASP A 628 -11.15 -2.82 -13.83
C ASP A 628 -11.10 -3.24 -15.31
N ILE A 629 -10.52 -4.41 -15.60
CA ILE A 629 -10.47 -4.96 -16.95
C ILE A 629 -11.88 -5.24 -17.49
N ASP A 630 -12.75 -5.88 -16.70
CA ASP A 630 -14.09 -6.23 -17.14
C ASP A 630 -14.98 -4.99 -17.30
N TYR A 631 -14.86 -4.01 -16.40
CA TYR A 631 -15.55 -2.72 -16.52
C TYR A 631 -15.13 -1.98 -17.80
N ARG A 632 -13.82 -1.88 -18.08
CA ARG A 632 -13.31 -1.26 -19.31
C ARG A 632 -13.81 -1.99 -20.56
N ARG A 633 -13.82 -3.32 -20.57
CA ARG A 633 -14.34 -4.13 -21.70
C ARG A 633 -15.81 -3.88 -21.99
N VAL A 634 -16.63 -3.74 -20.94
CA VAL A 634 -18.07 -3.44 -21.12
C VAL A 634 -18.27 -2.00 -21.54
N LYS A 635 -17.48 -1.05 -21.01
CA LYS A 635 -17.49 0.36 -21.41
C LYS A 635 -17.09 0.54 -22.88
N THR A 636 -15.99 -0.03 -23.32
CA THR A 636 -15.54 0.08 -24.73
C THR A 636 -16.53 -0.56 -25.70
N LYS A 637 -17.17 -1.68 -25.31
CA LYS A 637 -18.22 -2.31 -26.12
C LYS A 637 -19.51 -1.49 -26.18
N HIS A 638 -19.83 -0.74 -25.13
CA HIS A 638 -20.96 0.18 -25.09
C HIS A 638 -20.68 1.39 -25.98
N GLU A 639 -19.52 2.04 -25.79
CA GLU A 639 -19.08 3.18 -26.60
C GLU A 639 -18.97 2.83 -28.09
N ALA A 640 -18.43 1.66 -28.45
CA ALA A 640 -18.36 1.19 -29.83
C ALA A 640 -19.73 0.90 -30.45
N ARG A 641 -20.79 0.73 -29.64
CA ARG A 641 -22.17 0.52 -30.10
C ARG A 641 -22.95 1.84 -30.17
N SER A 642 -22.53 2.86 -29.43
CA SER A 642 -23.10 4.20 -29.44
C SER A 642 -22.50 5.11 -30.52
N THR A 643 -21.40 4.73 -31.20
CA THR A 643 -20.87 5.48 -32.37
C THR A 643 -21.74 5.23 -33.61
N PRO A 644 -22.34 6.25 -34.25
CA PRO A 644 -23.13 6.06 -35.46
C PRO A 644 -22.22 5.72 -36.64
N SER A 645 -22.39 4.52 -37.21
CA SER A 645 -22.21 4.33 -38.65
C SER A 645 -23.34 5.08 -39.33
N ASP A 646 -23.05 6.18 -40.02
CA ASP A 646 -23.74 6.70 -41.22
C ASP A 646 -23.29 8.16 -41.46
N ILE A 647 -22.20 8.33 -42.22
CA ILE A 647 -21.98 9.54 -43.03
C ILE A 647 -22.18 9.10 -44.48
N GLU A 648 -23.43 8.86 -44.86
CA GLU A 648 -23.88 9.12 -46.23
C GLU A 648 -25.30 9.68 -46.19
N THR A 649 -25.50 10.73 -46.98
CA THR A 649 -26.73 11.43 -47.36
C THR A 649 -27.37 12.41 -46.36
N GLY A 650 -27.44 13.66 -46.81
CA GLY A 650 -27.93 14.80 -46.05
C GLY A 650 -29.43 15.02 -46.10
N ASN A 651 -29.84 16.00 -45.28
CA ASN A 651 -31.12 16.73 -45.23
C ASN A 651 -32.42 15.91 -45.22
N ASP A 652 -33.11 15.87 -44.08
CA ASP A 652 -34.27 16.76 -43.86
C ASP A 652 -34.95 16.52 -42.49
N MET A 653 -35.46 17.63 -41.93
CA MET A 653 -36.52 17.79 -40.93
C MET A 653 -36.27 17.54 -39.41
N VAL A 654 -36.43 18.69 -38.72
CA VAL A 654 -36.80 18.89 -37.32
C VAL A 654 -38.10 18.16 -36.97
N HIS A 655 -38.04 17.25 -35.98
CA HIS A 655 -39.01 16.95 -34.92
C HIS A 655 -38.92 15.47 -34.50
N SER A 656 -38.04 15.16 -33.54
CA SER A 656 -38.13 14.00 -32.64
C SER A 656 -37.18 14.19 -31.45
N ALA A 657 -37.59 15.05 -30.51
CA ALA A 657 -36.96 15.14 -29.20
C ALA A 657 -37.41 13.95 -28.34
N SER A 658 -36.68 12.82 -28.38
CA SER A 658 -36.66 11.77 -27.33
C SER A 658 -35.75 10.59 -27.72
N GLY A 659 -34.49 10.86 -28.05
CA GLY A 659 -33.50 9.78 -28.13
C GLY A 659 -33.13 9.36 -26.71
N GLU A 660 -33.57 8.17 -26.28
CA GLU A 660 -33.12 7.54 -25.04
C GLU A 660 -31.58 7.54 -25.01
N GLU A 661 -30.98 8.32 -24.10
CA GLU A 661 -29.55 8.17 -23.80
C GLU A 661 -29.31 6.70 -23.46
N ASP A 662 -28.45 6.03 -24.24
CA ASP A 662 -28.14 4.60 -24.10
C ASP A 662 -27.43 4.39 -22.74
N ASP A 663 -28.24 4.14 -21.70
CA ASP A 663 -27.83 4.05 -20.31
C ASP A 663 -26.85 2.88 -20.13
N PHE A 664 -25.64 3.20 -19.64
CA PHE A 664 -24.58 2.23 -19.46
C PHE A 664 -25.05 1.04 -18.59
N PRO A 665 -24.91 -0.22 -19.04
CA PRO A 665 -25.43 -1.39 -18.33
C PRO A 665 -24.56 -1.76 -17.12
N LEU A 666 -24.61 -0.92 -16.09
CA LEU A 666 -23.81 -0.99 -14.86
C LEU A 666 -23.92 -2.35 -14.17
N GLU A 667 -25.12 -2.92 -14.07
CA GLU A 667 -25.36 -4.21 -13.43
C GLU A 667 -24.64 -5.35 -14.15
N LYS A 668 -24.63 -5.32 -15.48
CA LYS A 668 -23.91 -6.32 -16.28
C LYS A 668 -22.41 -6.12 -16.18
N ALA A 669 -21.94 -4.87 -16.17
CA ALA A 669 -20.52 -4.53 -16.06
C ALA A 669 -19.92 -4.95 -14.72
N ARG A 670 -20.65 -4.78 -13.61
CA ARG A 670 -20.13 -5.05 -12.26
C ARG A 670 -20.38 -6.49 -11.80
N LEU A 671 -21.55 -7.07 -12.07
CA LEU A 671 -21.93 -8.36 -11.47
C LEU A 671 -21.54 -9.59 -12.31
N ARG A 672 -20.93 -9.41 -13.50
CA ARG A 672 -20.60 -10.50 -14.46
C ARG A 672 -19.87 -11.69 -13.83
N LEU A 673 -18.91 -11.43 -12.96
CA LEU A 673 -18.05 -12.45 -12.35
C LEU A 673 -18.66 -13.10 -11.11
N VAL A 674 -19.76 -12.55 -10.58
CA VAL A 674 -20.38 -13.02 -9.34
C VAL A 674 -20.80 -14.49 -9.43
N PRO A 675 -21.44 -15.00 -10.51
CA PRO A 675 -21.77 -16.43 -10.58
C PRO A 675 -20.54 -17.34 -10.60
N LEU A 676 -19.43 -16.90 -11.18
CA LEU A 676 -18.21 -17.70 -11.24
C LEU A 676 -17.60 -17.84 -9.84
N PHE A 677 -17.43 -16.74 -9.11
CA PHE A 677 -16.98 -16.79 -7.71
C PHE A 677 -17.95 -17.58 -6.84
N SER A 678 -19.25 -17.43 -7.08
CA SER A 678 -20.31 -18.14 -6.38
C SER A 678 -20.22 -19.65 -6.56
N LEU A 679 -19.99 -20.11 -7.80
CA LEU A 679 -19.81 -21.52 -8.12
C LEU A 679 -18.60 -22.11 -7.39
N PHE A 680 -17.45 -21.43 -7.47
CA PHE A 680 -16.24 -21.88 -6.78
C PHE A 680 -16.41 -21.92 -5.25
N GLN A 681 -17.12 -20.93 -4.67
CA GLN A 681 -17.39 -20.93 -3.25
C GLN A 681 -18.27 -22.13 -2.85
N CYS A 682 -19.38 -22.37 -3.55
CA CYS A 682 -20.26 -23.52 -3.27
C CYS A 682 -19.50 -24.85 -3.35
N LEU A 683 -18.70 -25.05 -4.41
CA LEU A 683 -17.89 -26.26 -4.56
C LEU A 683 -16.88 -26.42 -3.43
N SER A 684 -16.23 -25.33 -3.01
CA SER A 684 -15.27 -25.36 -1.91
C SER A 684 -15.90 -25.67 -0.55
N ILE A 685 -17.13 -25.20 -0.30
CA ILE A 685 -17.90 -25.49 0.92
C ILE A 685 -18.34 -26.96 0.97
N ILE A 686 -18.83 -27.51 -0.15
CA ILE A 686 -19.17 -28.93 -0.25
C ILE A 686 -17.92 -29.80 -0.03
N LEU A 687 -16.80 -29.42 -0.67
CA LEU A 687 -15.53 -30.11 -0.50
C LEU A 687 -15.07 -30.09 0.96
N PHE A 688 -15.17 -28.94 1.65
CA PHE A 688 -14.86 -28.82 3.08
C PHE A 688 -15.70 -29.79 3.93
N GLY A 689 -17.02 -29.79 3.76
CA GLY A 689 -17.93 -30.58 4.60
C GLY A 689 -17.72 -32.09 4.47
N TRP A 690 -17.69 -32.61 3.25
CA TRP A 690 -17.60 -34.05 3.01
C TRP A 690 -16.20 -34.62 3.30
N THR A 691 -15.15 -33.83 3.11
CA THR A 691 -13.78 -34.30 3.38
C THR A 691 -13.50 -34.40 4.87
N ILE A 692 -13.99 -33.46 5.69
CA ILE A 692 -13.88 -33.52 7.15
C ILE A 692 -14.71 -34.66 7.76
N GLN A 693 -15.84 -35.02 7.16
CA GLN A 693 -16.68 -36.12 7.66
C GLN A 693 -15.95 -37.47 7.66
N TYR A 694 -14.98 -37.67 6.76
CA TYR A 694 -14.23 -38.92 6.61
C TYR A 694 -12.73 -38.73 6.92
N PRO A 695 -12.35 -38.40 8.17
CA PRO A 695 -10.98 -38.02 8.53
C PRO A 695 -9.97 -39.16 8.32
N HIS A 696 -10.40 -40.42 8.43
CA HIS A 696 -9.55 -41.59 8.21
C HIS A 696 -9.33 -41.94 6.73
N ARG A 697 -10.12 -41.36 5.81
CA ARG A 697 -10.02 -41.63 4.37
C ARG A 697 -9.47 -40.47 3.56
N VAL A 698 -9.51 -39.25 4.10
CA VAL A 698 -9.12 -38.04 3.40
C VAL A 698 -8.08 -37.25 4.19
N HIS A 699 -6.97 -36.94 3.54
CA HIS A 699 -5.87 -36.17 4.14
C HIS A 699 -6.31 -34.74 4.51
N ILE A 700 -5.86 -34.25 5.66
CA ILE A 700 -6.20 -32.93 6.22
C ILE A 700 -5.90 -31.75 5.27
N ALA A 701 -4.96 -31.92 4.34
CA ALA A 701 -4.63 -30.89 3.35
C ALA A 701 -5.83 -30.50 2.46
N VAL A 702 -6.73 -31.44 2.15
CA VAL A 702 -7.87 -31.17 1.25
C VAL A 702 -8.85 -30.14 1.83
N PRO A 703 -9.36 -30.29 3.07
CA PRO A 703 -10.20 -29.25 3.67
C PRO A 703 -9.44 -27.94 3.94
N ILE A 704 -8.13 -27.96 4.16
CA ILE A 704 -7.34 -26.73 4.28
C ILE A 704 -7.30 -25.98 2.95
N ILE A 705 -7.05 -26.67 1.83
CA ILE A 705 -7.05 -26.07 0.48
C ILE A 705 -8.43 -25.54 0.11
N SER A 706 -9.51 -26.24 0.50
CA SER A 706 -10.86 -25.73 0.22
C SER A 706 -11.15 -24.41 0.95
N THR A 707 -10.61 -24.20 2.15
CA THR A 707 -10.74 -22.92 2.87
C THR A 707 -10.00 -21.77 2.20
N PHE A 708 -8.89 -22.04 1.48
CA PHE A 708 -8.21 -21.04 0.65
C PHE A 708 -9.13 -20.54 -0.47
N ILE A 709 -9.78 -21.47 -1.20
CA ILE A 709 -10.71 -21.12 -2.27
C ILE A 709 -11.92 -20.38 -1.70
N THR A 710 -12.43 -20.81 -0.54
CA THR A 710 -13.54 -20.13 0.15
C THR A 710 -13.16 -18.69 0.51
N GLY A 711 -11.97 -18.47 1.11
CA GLY A 711 -11.50 -17.13 1.48
C GLY A 711 -11.30 -16.22 0.26
N TRP A 712 -10.70 -16.75 -0.82
CA TRP A 712 -10.57 -16.03 -2.09
C TRP A 712 -11.94 -15.59 -2.61
N THR A 713 -12.83 -16.54 -2.86
CA THR A 713 -14.14 -16.28 -3.50
C THR A 713 -15.04 -15.38 -2.65
N ALA A 714 -15.02 -15.53 -1.32
CA ALA A 714 -15.80 -14.70 -0.42
C ALA A 714 -15.38 -13.22 -0.48
N ILE A 715 -14.08 -12.92 -0.37
CA ILE A 715 -13.57 -11.55 -0.41
C ILE A 715 -13.69 -10.93 -1.80
N SER A 716 -13.48 -11.71 -2.85
CA SER A 716 -13.71 -11.27 -4.23
C SER A 716 -15.16 -10.86 -4.45
N THR A 717 -16.12 -11.71 -4.04
CA THR A 717 -17.57 -11.42 -4.14
C THR A 717 -17.95 -10.19 -3.31
N GLN A 718 -17.40 -10.07 -2.10
CA GLN A 718 -17.61 -8.90 -1.24
C GLN A 718 -17.11 -7.61 -1.92
N SER A 719 -15.93 -7.65 -2.52
CA SER A 719 -15.33 -6.49 -3.19
C SER A 719 -16.18 -6.03 -4.38
N VAL A 720 -16.63 -6.98 -5.20
CA VAL A 720 -17.51 -6.69 -6.36
C VAL A 720 -18.79 -5.96 -5.94
N ILE A 721 -19.46 -6.46 -4.90
CA ILE A 721 -20.75 -5.93 -4.46
C ILE A 721 -20.60 -4.62 -3.71
N MET A 722 -19.55 -4.45 -2.90
CA MET A 722 -19.23 -3.18 -2.28
C MET A 722 -19.02 -2.09 -3.34
N THR A 723 -18.25 -2.38 -4.40
CA THR A 723 -18.06 -1.45 -5.51
C THR A 723 -19.38 -1.12 -6.22
N TYR A 724 -20.19 -2.14 -6.51
CA TYR A 724 -21.52 -1.94 -7.10
C TYR A 724 -22.42 -1.04 -6.25
N LEU A 725 -22.48 -1.25 -4.93
CA LEU A 725 -23.31 -0.43 -4.03
C LEU A 725 -22.83 1.02 -3.92
N VAL A 726 -21.51 1.25 -3.98
CA VAL A 726 -20.96 2.60 -3.99
C VAL A 726 -21.31 3.33 -5.28
N ASP A 727 -21.25 2.64 -6.43
CA ASP A 727 -21.63 3.20 -7.73
C ASP A 727 -23.14 3.54 -7.78
N VAL A 728 -24.00 2.70 -7.18
CA VAL A 728 -25.47 2.92 -7.14
C VAL A 728 -25.86 4.02 -6.14
N PHE A 729 -25.15 4.15 -5.00
CA PHE A 729 -25.47 5.10 -3.94
C PHE A 729 -24.33 6.11 -3.70
N HIS A 730 -23.86 6.79 -4.74
CA HIS A 730 -22.71 7.70 -4.64
C HIS A 730 -22.86 8.76 -3.52
N ASP A 731 -24.05 9.35 -3.36
CA ASP A 731 -24.32 10.40 -2.36
C ASP A 731 -24.49 9.88 -0.94
N ARG A 732 -24.71 8.57 -0.79
CA ARG A 732 -24.95 7.89 0.51
C ARG A 732 -24.06 6.67 0.68
N SER A 733 -22.87 6.69 0.09
CA SER A 733 -21.93 5.56 0.05
C SER A 733 -21.59 5.02 1.43
N ALA A 734 -21.38 5.90 2.43
CA ALA A 734 -21.13 5.48 3.81
C ALA A 734 -22.32 4.71 4.43
N ALA A 735 -23.55 5.16 4.19
CA ALA A 735 -24.75 4.48 4.66
C ALA A 735 -24.97 3.15 3.91
N ALA A 736 -24.65 3.08 2.61
CA ALA A 736 -24.70 1.84 1.83
C ALA A 736 -23.69 0.79 2.35
N SER A 737 -22.45 1.19 2.62
CA SER A 737 -21.44 0.32 3.25
C SER A 737 -21.86 -0.14 4.64
N ALA A 738 -22.43 0.75 5.47
CA ALA A 738 -22.96 0.40 6.79
C ALA A 738 -24.13 -0.59 6.71
N SER A 739 -25.02 -0.43 5.72
CA SER A 739 -26.16 -1.33 5.48
C SER A 739 -25.71 -2.74 5.15
N LEU A 740 -24.72 -2.85 4.26
CA LEU A 740 -24.15 -4.13 3.89
C LEU A 740 -23.39 -4.76 5.07
N ASN A 741 -22.66 -3.96 5.85
CA ASN A 741 -22.00 -4.42 7.07
C ASN A 741 -23.00 -4.96 8.11
N LEU A 742 -24.11 -4.26 8.33
CA LEU A 742 -25.17 -4.70 9.23
C LEU A 742 -25.75 -6.04 8.78
N ALA A 743 -26.14 -6.15 7.51
CA ALA A 743 -26.74 -7.37 6.97
C ALA A 743 -25.79 -8.57 7.04
N ARG A 744 -24.55 -8.41 6.57
CA ARG A 744 -23.57 -9.52 6.54
C ARG A 744 -23.26 -10.02 7.95
N CYS A 745 -23.12 -9.13 8.92
CA CYS A 745 -22.81 -9.49 10.31
C CYS A 745 -23.98 -10.18 11.01
N LEU A 746 -25.23 -9.73 10.79
CA LEU A 746 -26.41 -10.37 11.38
C LEU A 746 -26.70 -11.76 10.78
N PHE A 747 -26.58 -11.91 9.46
CA PHE A 747 -26.72 -13.23 8.83
C PHE A 747 -25.60 -14.17 9.28
N ALA A 748 -24.36 -13.68 9.38
CA ALA A 748 -23.25 -14.46 9.90
C ALA A 748 -23.46 -14.87 11.36
N ALA A 749 -23.97 -13.97 12.20
CA ALA A 749 -24.30 -14.28 13.59
C ALA A 749 -25.32 -15.42 13.68
N GLY A 750 -26.41 -15.33 12.89
CA GLY A 750 -27.41 -16.39 12.78
C GLY A 750 -26.79 -17.71 12.31
N GLY A 751 -26.10 -17.70 11.17
CA GLY A 751 -25.43 -18.88 10.63
C GLY A 751 -24.47 -19.55 11.63
N THR A 752 -23.60 -18.77 12.27
CA THR A 752 -22.64 -19.24 13.28
C THR A 752 -23.32 -19.87 14.50
N SER A 753 -24.51 -19.42 14.89
CA SER A 753 -25.26 -20.05 15.99
C SER A 753 -25.87 -21.40 15.60
N PHE A 754 -26.24 -21.58 14.32
CA PHE A 754 -26.89 -22.80 13.84
C PHE A 754 -25.91 -23.88 13.36
N ILE A 755 -24.67 -23.53 13.00
CA ILE A 755 -23.77 -24.48 12.33
C ILE A 755 -23.44 -25.71 13.18
N MET A 756 -23.05 -25.56 14.45
CA MET A 756 -22.70 -26.71 15.29
C MET A 756 -23.91 -27.59 15.65
N PRO A 757 -25.07 -27.03 16.06
CA PRO A 757 -26.29 -27.84 16.23
C PRO A 757 -26.67 -28.61 14.96
N MET A 758 -26.54 -27.99 13.79
CA MET A 758 -26.79 -28.64 12.51
C MET A 758 -25.78 -29.77 12.23
N VAL A 759 -24.49 -29.52 12.45
CA VAL A 759 -23.44 -30.55 12.32
C VAL A 759 -23.69 -31.73 13.26
N ASN A 760 -24.08 -31.47 14.51
CA ASN A 760 -24.34 -32.49 15.51
C ASN A 760 -25.59 -33.32 15.19
N GLY A 761 -26.63 -32.70 14.60
CA GLY A 761 -27.89 -33.37 14.27
C GLY A 761 -27.88 -34.19 12.98
N ILE A 762 -27.27 -33.67 11.91
CA ILE A 762 -27.33 -34.29 10.57
C ILE A 762 -25.96 -34.64 9.97
N GLY A 763 -24.86 -34.34 10.67
CA GLY A 763 -23.49 -34.61 10.23
C GLY A 763 -22.86 -33.49 9.40
N VAL A 764 -21.53 -33.46 9.36
CA VAL A 764 -20.71 -32.38 8.76
C VAL A 764 -20.99 -32.20 7.27
N GLY A 765 -20.99 -33.29 6.48
CA GLY A 765 -21.16 -33.23 5.03
C GLY A 765 -22.53 -32.70 4.62
N LEU A 766 -23.61 -33.21 5.22
CA LEU A 766 -24.96 -32.74 4.94
C LEU A 766 -25.17 -31.29 5.41
N ALA A 767 -24.64 -30.92 6.58
CA ALA A 767 -24.70 -29.55 7.09
C ALA A 767 -24.13 -28.53 6.09
N PHE A 768 -22.92 -28.75 5.58
CA PHE A 768 -22.32 -27.84 4.59
C PHE A 768 -22.92 -27.99 3.18
N THR A 769 -23.54 -29.11 2.85
CA THR A 769 -24.33 -29.26 1.61
C THR A 769 -25.57 -28.36 1.66
N ILE A 770 -26.27 -28.30 2.80
CA ILE A 770 -27.40 -27.36 2.99
C ILE A 770 -26.93 -25.91 2.86
N CYS A 771 -25.78 -25.56 3.44
CA CYS A 771 -25.19 -24.22 3.28
C CYS A 771 -24.96 -23.88 1.79
N ALA A 772 -24.44 -24.81 0.99
CA ALA A 772 -24.23 -24.61 -0.43
C ALA A 772 -25.55 -24.48 -1.21
N ILE A 773 -26.59 -25.23 -0.84
CA ILE A 773 -27.93 -25.08 -1.43
C ILE A 773 -28.49 -23.68 -1.15
N VAL A 774 -28.37 -23.20 0.09
CA VAL A 774 -28.81 -21.85 0.47
C VAL A 774 -28.04 -20.78 -0.32
N GLN A 775 -26.75 -20.96 -0.55
CA GLN A 775 -25.96 -20.09 -1.44
C GLN A 775 -26.46 -20.11 -2.89
N VAL A 776 -26.78 -21.27 -3.43
CA VAL A 776 -27.35 -21.38 -4.79
C VAL A 776 -28.70 -20.67 -4.89
N VAL A 777 -29.57 -20.81 -3.88
CA VAL A 777 -30.85 -20.07 -3.83
C VAL A 777 -30.62 -18.57 -3.75
N ALA A 778 -29.60 -18.11 -3.01
CA ALA A 778 -29.27 -16.70 -2.90
C ALA A 778 -28.91 -16.05 -4.25
N LEU A 779 -28.44 -16.81 -5.25
CA LEU A 779 -28.17 -16.30 -6.61
C LEU A 779 -29.41 -15.68 -7.28
N LEU A 780 -30.62 -16.03 -6.82
CA LEU A 780 -31.84 -15.34 -7.24
C LEU A 780 -31.77 -13.83 -6.99
N GLY A 781 -31.11 -13.39 -5.91
CA GLY A 781 -30.88 -11.97 -5.63
C GLY A 781 -30.04 -11.28 -6.70
N VAL A 782 -29.00 -11.95 -7.21
CA VAL A 782 -28.17 -11.46 -8.32
C VAL A 782 -28.98 -11.42 -9.62
N ALA A 783 -29.77 -12.47 -9.90
CA ALA A 783 -30.62 -12.53 -11.08
C ALA A 783 -31.69 -11.42 -11.10
N VAL A 784 -32.31 -11.15 -9.94
CA VAL A 784 -33.25 -10.03 -9.75
C VAL A 784 -32.55 -8.70 -10.02
N GLN A 785 -31.34 -8.49 -9.45
CA GLN A 785 -30.59 -7.27 -9.67
C GLN A 785 -30.22 -7.08 -11.16
N TRP A 786 -29.81 -8.15 -11.85
CA TRP A 786 -29.51 -8.10 -13.28
C TRP A 786 -30.71 -7.77 -14.16
N LYS A 787 -31.90 -8.29 -13.81
CA LYS A 787 -33.10 -8.11 -14.63
C LYS A 787 -33.77 -6.76 -14.37
N PHE A 788 -33.81 -6.30 -13.12
CA PHE A 788 -34.62 -5.15 -12.71
C PHE A 788 -33.81 -3.93 -12.25
N GLY A 789 -32.51 -4.08 -11.92
CA GLY A 789 -31.68 -3.01 -11.35
C GLY A 789 -31.64 -1.74 -12.20
N GLY A 790 -31.36 -1.87 -13.50
CA GLY A 790 -31.31 -0.72 -14.41
C GLY A 790 -32.66 0.01 -14.53
N ALA A 791 -33.78 -0.72 -14.56
CA ALA A 791 -35.11 -0.10 -14.58
C ALA A 791 -35.39 0.67 -13.28
N TRP A 792 -35.04 0.10 -12.13
CA TRP A 792 -35.21 0.78 -10.85
C TRP A 792 -34.34 2.03 -10.72
N ARG A 793 -33.12 2.03 -11.27
CA ARG A 793 -32.25 3.21 -11.26
C ARG A 793 -32.85 4.35 -12.09
N ARG A 794 -33.31 4.08 -13.31
CA ARG A 794 -33.98 5.09 -14.15
C ARG A 794 -35.21 5.69 -13.49
N ASP A 795 -36.02 4.88 -12.82
CA ASP A 795 -37.19 5.36 -12.07
C ASP A 795 -36.80 6.28 -10.91
N ALA A 796 -35.68 6.01 -10.24
CA ALA A 796 -35.19 6.81 -9.13
C ALA A 796 -34.65 8.17 -9.61
N GLU A 797 -33.84 8.17 -10.66
CA GLU A 797 -33.29 9.40 -11.27
C GLU A 797 -34.41 10.33 -11.78
N LYS A 798 -35.45 9.76 -12.42
CA LYS A 798 -36.64 10.52 -12.85
C LYS A 798 -37.35 11.20 -11.68
N LYS A 799 -37.56 10.47 -10.57
CA LYS A 799 -38.21 11.02 -9.36
C LYS A 799 -37.38 12.10 -8.69
N GLU A 800 -36.06 11.99 -8.73
CA GLU A 800 -35.17 12.98 -8.13
C GLU A 800 -35.13 14.27 -8.95
N ARG A 801 -35.02 14.16 -10.29
CA ARG A 801 -35.13 15.33 -11.19
C ARG A 801 -36.47 16.05 -11.01
N GLN A 802 -37.57 15.31 -10.86
CA GLN A 802 -38.89 15.90 -10.63
C GLN A 802 -38.97 16.64 -9.28
N LYS A 803 -38.42 16.08 -8.20
CA LYS A 803 -38.37 16.74 -6.88
C LYS A 803 -37.52 18.01 -6.88
N THR A 804 -36.40 18.01 -7.61
CA THR A 804 -35.55 19.20 -7.73
C THR A 804 -36.28 20.28 -8.51
N ALA A 805 -36.93 19.93 -9.62
CA ALA A 805 -37.76 20.86 -10.39
C ALA A 805 -38.94 21.43 -9.56
N ASP A 806 -39.59 20.61 -8.73
CA ASP A 806 -40.67 21.06 -7.85
C ASP A 806 -40.17 22.00 -6.75
N LYS A 807 -38.96 21.78 -6.22
CA LYS A 807 -38.34 22.67 -5.22
C LYS A 807 -37.91 24.01 -5.83
N GLU A 808 -37.35 23.99 -7.03
CA GLU A 808 -36.98 25.22 -7.74
C GLU A 808 -38.21 26.07 -8.07
N LYS A 809 -39.32 25.44 -8.46
CA LYS A 809 -40.62 26.08 -8.65
C LYS A 809 -41.27 26.63 -7.38
N GLN A 810 -40.88 26.15 -6.20
CA GLN A 810 -41.36 26.67 -4.91
C GLN A 810 -40.44 27.76 -4.34
N SER A 811 -39.23 27.92 -4.88
CA SER A 811 -38.27 28.97 -4.49
C SER A 811 -38.31 30.23 -5.36
N HIS A 812 -38.98 30.15 -6.51
CA HIS A 812 -39.42 31.28 -7.34
C HIS A 812 -40.87 31.61 -7.05
#